data_AF-A0A8H3KZL9-F1
#
_entry.id   AF-A0A8H3KZL9-F1
#
_cell.length_a   1.000
_cell.length_b   1.000
_cell.length_c   1.000
_cell.angle_alpha   90.00
_cell.angle_beta   90.00
_cell.angle_gamma   90.00
#
_symmetry.space_group_name_H-M   'P 1'
#
loop_
_entity.id
_entity.type
_entity.pdbx_description
1 polymer ?
#
loop_
_entity_poly.entity_id
_entity_poly.type
_entity_poly.pdbx_seq_one_letter_code
_entity_poly.pdbx_strand_id
1 'polypeptide(L)'
;MYFGAGVDSKIKSEYWHSILWAESPLFGQEQLMISGEIYQCGDFVYYYDNKRKLGRLRAILLNEENQQYRLRIQKVLDYSDLPGTFKGELRQNRSLSGEVWLQDEPFLMITTSQISEKVAADTLQITKILYKHHTHWCIRDATFSYQHPLEYISIKQPPSLTIPVYKLFLDIYYNDFGTFRNVYHLLGGVYVQFGNMPARQRKLFKNHFVLGFVPFGGNFNEFMLPFISEMKEFEQGKLMEVNGQDAWVIASLGVVTADLPQGNDMMYQQHQDIITSLTINLKRYLTNLLLQGKDDFICNEQNLLIKLFDFHRCELFSQKGEDKFIKAWKNFEKPKKWSRLPNPISHNASFMMSDYLRLTMIMPFILNSFLETSSLKENESRSILRRIQESRINMAKNVIIACWVYVAKTMRMVFESKFTLDSYDELQKCLEEEMKILPKVFPEFANLPNLHINIHLLVHAKTYGTLIKTQVGIKEMVHQIFKAMVPRINCKNVELDLLKRYTTLFAIRHLVDGGADQRLSQPCRGFATMSSNFRNLLTNWYITEDKVSNEQELEENEEAISSPVDFITNIILKRSLSRQDRENIMKNLPNFKSELLLSFMDIGQKSALIYSQMGWYELATYTMEESDGVFSKVHLHIGDVITIHEEDSGEYKPRHSLEKNLPDINN
;
A
#
# COMPACT_ATOMS: atom_id res chain seq x y z
N MET A 1 2.21 -7.82 -16.66
CA MET A 1 2.90 -8.28 -15.43
C MET A 1 4.05 -9.19 -15.85
N TYR A 2 5.12 -9.28 -15.05
CA TYR A 2 6.28 -10.14 -15.30
C TYR A 2 6.18 -11.44 -14.50
N PHE A 3 6.41 -12.58 -15.15
CA PHE A 3 6.30 -13.92 -14.55
C PHE A 3 7.52 -14.81 -14.82
N GLY A 4 8.59 -14.24 -15.39
CA GLY A 4 9.77 -14.99 -15.78
C GLY A 4 10.78 -15.21 -14.65
N ALA A 5 11.91 -15.81 -15.01
CA ALA A 5 13.07 -16.00 -14.14
C ALA A 5 13.58 -14.68 -13.55
N GLY A 6 14.44 -14.75 -12.53
CA GLY A 6 15.20 -13.56 -12.13
C GLY A 6 16.05 -13.05 -13.31
N VAL A 7 16.28 -11.74 -13.40
CA VAL A 7 17.01 -11.12 -14.51
C VAL A 7 18.38 -10.62 -14.04
N ASP A 8 19.41 -11.11 -14.71
CA ASP A 8 20.77 -10.59 -14.62
C ASP A 8 20.89 -9.36 -15.52
N SER A 9 20.80 -8.18 -14.89
CA SER A 9 20.92 -6.88 -15.53
C SER A 9 22.01 -6.06 -14.84
N LYS A 10 22.76 -5.30 -15.64
CA LYS A 10 23.70 -4.28 -15.16
C LYS A 10 22.97 -3.17 -14.38
N ILE A 11 21.70 -2.90 -14.71
CA ILE A 11 20.89 -1.84 -14.11
C ILE A 11 19.70 -2.47 -13.38
N LYS A 12 19.81 -2.55 -12.07
CA LYS A 12 18.79 -3.09 -11.16
C LYS A 12 17.71 -2.03 -10.93
N SER A 13 16.50 -2.29 -11.40
CA SER A 13 15.40 -1.32 -11.30
C SER A 13 14.02 -1.92 -11.06
N GLU A 14 13.92 -3.24 -10.86
CA GLU A 14 12.65 -3.99 -10.73
C GLU A 14 12.83 -5.15 -9.76
N TYR A 15 11.74 -5.72 -9.23
CA TYR A 15 11.85 -6.83 -8.27
C TYR A 15 12.51 -8.07 -8.88
N TRP A 16 12.24 -8.37 -10.15
CA TRP A 16 12.89 -9.50 -10.82
C TRP A 16 14.39 -9.34 -11.02
N HIS A 17 14.95 -8.16 -10.76
CA HIS A 17 16.40 -7.96 -10.73
C HIS A 17 17.03 -8.33 -9.37
N SER A 18 16.22 -8.65 -8.36
CA SER A 18 16.62 -8.78 -6.97
C SER A 18 17.02 -10.21 -6.57
N ILE A 19 17.70 -10.33 -5.42
CA ILE A 19 18.08 -11.64 -4.89
C ILE A 19 16.85 -12.45 -4.46
N LEU A 20 15.85 -11.81 -3.83
CA LEU A 20 14.63 -12.49 -3.41
C LEU A 20 13.91 -13.16 -4.60
N TRP A 21 13.75 -12.44 -5.71
CA TRP A 21 13.12 -13.02 -6.90
C TRP A 21 13.97 -14.10 -7.54
N ALA A 22 15.29 -13.91 -7.56
CA ALA A 22 16.23 -14.84 -8.16
C ALA A 22 16.31 -16.20 -7.45
N GLU A 23 16.36 -16.20 -6.12
CA GLU A 23 16.55 -17.42 -5.32
C GLU A 23 15.24 -18.08 -4.87
N SER A 24 14.13 -17.32 -4.83
CA SER A 24 12.86 -17.87 -4.35
C SER A 24 12.22 -18.78 -5.40
N PRO A 25 11.90 -20.05 -5.06
CA PRO A 25 11.18 -20.93 -5.96
C PRO A 25 9.73 -20.49 -6.16
N LEU A 26 9.20 -19.62 -5.30
CA LEU A 26 7.83 -19.09 -5.42
C LEU A 26 7.71 -17.95 -6.44
N PHE A 27 8.83 -17.38 -6.91
CA PHE A 27 8.83 -16.25 -7.86
C PHE A 27 9.74 -16.46 -9.06
N GLY A 28 10.96 -16.94 -8.82
CA GLY A 28 11.98 -17.15 -9.82
C GLY A 28 11.92 -18.51 -10.51
N GLN A 29 12.98 -18.78 -11.28
CA GLN A 29 13.18 -20.06 -11.93
C GLN A 29 13.85 -21.03 -10.95
N GLU A 30 13.16 -22.12 -10.62
CA GLU A 30 13.65 -23.14 -9.68
C GLU A 30 14.54 -24.19 -10.33
N GLN A 31 14.32 -24.47 -11.62
CA GLN A 31 15.02 -25.54 -12.34
C GLN A 31 15.24 -25.21 -13.82
N LEU A 32 16.27 -25.81 -14.41
CA LEU A 32 16.63 -25.64 -15.82
C LEU A 32 17.16 -26.96 -16.38
N MET A 33 16.72 -27.31 -17.59
CA MET A 33 17.25 -28.45 -18.32
C MET A 33 18.54 -28.05 -19.06
N ILE A 34 19.64 -28.73 -18.79
CA ILE A 34 20.94 -28.51 -19.44
C ILE A 34 21.45 -29.89 -19.89
N SER A 35 21.73 -30.03 -21.19
CA SER A 35 22.27 -31.26 -21.77
C SER A 35 21.48 -32.55 -21.44
N GLY A 36 20.15 -32.44 -21.29
CA GLY A 36 19.26 -33.57 -20.97
C GLY A 36 19.10 -33.87 -19.48
N GLU A 37 19.82 -33.17 -18.59
CA GLU A 37 19.66 -33.27 -17.14
C GLU A 37 18.95 -32.03 -16.58
N ILE A 38 18.07 -32.22 -15.58
CA ILE A 38 17.37 -31.12 -14.89
C ILE A 38 18.22 -30.67 -13.73
N TYR A 39 18.69 -29.42 -13.71
CA TYR A 39 19.38 -28.79 -12.58
C TYR A 39 18.42 -27.94 -11.76
N GLN A 40 18.42 -28.11 -10.44
CA GLN A 40 17.58 -27.37 -9.51
C GLN A 40 18.43 -26.44 -8.64
N CYS A 41 17.90 -25.27 -8.31
CA CYS A 41 18.55 -24.39 -7.33
C CYS A 41 18.73 -25.15 -6.00
N GLY A 42 19.87 -24.98 -5.34
CA GLY A 42 20.28 -25.75 -4.17
C GLY A 42 21.20 -26.94 -4.50
N ASP A 43 21.19 -27.46 -5.73
CA ASP A 43 22.06 -28.55 -6.17
C ASP A 43 23.55 -28.19 -6.06
N PHE A 44 24.38 -29.17 -5.71
CA PHE A 44 25.82 -29.07 -5.86
C PHE A 44 26.23 -29.50 -7.28
N VAL A 45 27.10 -28.72 -7.91
CA VAL A 45 27.52 -28.91 -9.30
C VAL A 45 29.01 -28.69 -9.44
N TYR A 46 29.64 -29.49 -10.30
CA TYR A 46 30.96 -29.17 -10.82
C TYR A 46 30.84 -28.20 -11.99
N TYR A 47 31.70 -27.18 -11.99
CA TYR A 47 31.80 -26.22 -13.08
C TYR A 47 33.26 -25.94 -13.44
N TYR A 48 33.49 -25.44 -14.65
CA TYR A 48 34.81 -25.06 -15.14
C TYR A 48 35.05 -23.55 -14.99
N ASP A 49 36.06 -23.21 -14.20
CA ASP A 49 36.64 -21.87 -14.04
C ASP A 49 38.17 -21.99 -14.00
N ASN A 50 38.77 -22.07 -15.19
CA ASN A 50 40.15 -22.51 -15.49
C ASN A 50 40.50 -23.94 -15.06
N LYS A 51 39.93 -24.40 -13.95
CA LYS A 51 39.98 -25.77 -13.43
C LYS A 51 38.56 -26.19 -13.05
N ARG A 52 38.36 -27.50 -12.90
CA ARG A 52 37.13 -28.05 -12.36
C ARG A 52 37.01 -27.64 -10.89
N LYS A 53 35.91 -26.98 -10.53
CA LYS A 53 35.61 -26.51 -9.17
C LYS A 53 34.23 -26.96 -8.75
N LEU A 54 34.04 -27.07 -7.44
CA LEU A 54 32.75 -27.39 -6.85
C LEU A 54 31.99 -26.10 -6.49
N GLY A 55 30.70 -26.11 -6.73
CA GLY A 55 29.82 -24.99 -6.46
C GLY A 55 28.43 -25.46 -6.06
N ARG A 56 27.68 -24.56 -5.43
CA ARG A 56 26.26 -24.75 -5.15
C ARG A 56 25.45 -23.81 -6.02
N LEU A 57 24.49 -24.33 -6.78
CA LEU A 57 23.60 -23.52 -7.61
C LEU A 57 22.66 -22.71 -6.71
N ARG A 58 22.66 -21.38 -6.84
CA ARG A 58 21.86 -20.46 -6.02
C ARG A 58 20.70 -19.84 -6.76
N ALA A 59 20.87 -19.53 -8.04
CA ALA A 59 19.82 -18.95 -8.83
C ALA A 59 20.04 -19.22 -10.31
N ILE A 60 18.93 -19.35 -11.04
CA ILE A 60 18.91 -19.41 -12.49
C ILE A 60 18.36 -18.05 -12.97
N LEU A 61 19.18 -17.32 -13.70
CA LEU A 61 18.92 -15.96 -14.12
C LEU A 61 18.86 -15.86 -15.64
N LEU A 62 17.97 -15.03 -16.17
CA LEU A 62 17.94 -14.65 -17.57
C LEU A 62 18.82 -13.42 -17.76
N ASN A 63 19.80 -13.48 -18.65
CA ASN A 63 20.60 -12.31 -18.99
C ASN A 63 19.77 -11.36 -19.87
N GLU A 64 19.66 -10.11 -19.43
CA GLU A 64 18.87 -9.08 -20.12
C GLU A 64 19.35 -8.83 -21.56
N GLU A 65 20.66 -8.87 -21.82
CA GLU A 65 21.24 -8.48 -23.11
C GLU A 65 21.09 -9.55 -24.19
N ASN A 66 21.34 -10.81 -23.86
CA ASN A 66 21.37 -11.90 -24.84
C ASN A 66 20.25 -12.95 -24.65
N GLN A 67 19.39 -12.77 -23.65
CA GLN A 67 18.26 -13.66 -23.35
C GLN A 67 18.67 -15.13 -23.11
N GLN A 68 19.93 -15.37 -22.71
CA GLN A 68 20.42 -16.68 -22.33
C GLN A 68 20.44 -16.83 -20.82
N TYR A 69 20.25 -18.07 -20.35
CA TYR A 69 20.36 -18.38 -18.93
C TYR A 69 21.80 -18.29 -18.43
N ARG A 70 21.95 -17.68 -17.26
CA ARG A 70 23.15 -17.64 -16.44
C ARG A 70 22.85 -18.23 -15.07
N LEU A 71 23.87 -18.80 -14.46
CA LEU A 71 23.75 -19.52 -13.21
C LEU A 71 24.57 -18.80 -12.16
N ARG A 72 23.92 -18.48 -11.04
CA ARG A 72 24.60 -17.91 -9.86
C ARG A 72 25.09 -19.06 -9.00
N ILE A 73 26.39 -19.15 -8.80
CA ILE A 73 27.06 -20.22 -8.08
C ILE A 73 27.66 -19.68 -6.79
N GLN A 74 27.33 -20.33 -5.68
CA GLN A 74 28.05 -20.22 -4.42
C GLN A 74 29.27 -21.11 -4.46
N LYS A 75 30.44 -20.51 -4.21
CA LYS A 75 31.70 -21.25 -4.29
C LYS A 75 31.81 -22.22 -3.12
N VAL A 76 32.22 -23.45 -3.43
CA VAL A 76 32.72 -24.41 -2.45
C VAL A 76 34.24 -24.39 -2.58
N LEU A 77 34.93 -24.24 -1.45
CA LEU A 77 36.37 -24.08 -1.35
C LEU A 77 36.99 -25.34 -0.79
N ASP A 78 38.11 -25.74 -1.40
CA ASP A 78 39.00 -26.75 -0.86
C ASP A 78 40.03 -26.12 0.10
N TYR A 79 40.76 -26.95 0.84
CA TYR A 79 41.77 -26.47 1.79
C TYR A 79 42.83 -25.57 1.13
N SER A 80 43.19 -25.85 -0.13
CA SER A 80 44.13 -25.05 -0.91
C SER A 80 43.67 -23.61 -1.09
N ASP A 81 42.36 -23.40 -1.21
CA ASP A 81 41.73 -22.11 -1.53
C ASP A 81 41.47 -21.26 -0.28
N LEU A 82 41.59 -21.85 0.92
CA LEU A 82 41.43 -21.11 2.17
C LEU A 82 42.50 -20.02 2.34
N PRO A 83 42.16 -18.85 2.90
CA PRO A 83 43.15 -17.86 3.29
C PRO A 83 44.18 -18.45 4.26
N GLY A 84 45.45 -18.04 4.13
CA GLY A 84 46.56 -18.59 4.94
C GLY A 84 46.34 -18.52 6.45
N THR A 85 45.62 -17.50 6.93
CA THR A 85 45.23 -17.33 8.35
C THR A 85 44.34 -18.47 8.88
N PHE A 86 43.66 -19.20 8.00
CA PHE A 86 42.78 -20.31 8.35
C PHE A 86 43.38 -21.67 8.00
N LYS A 87 44.59 -21.71 7.43
CA LYS A 87 45.30 -22.96 7.19
C LYS A 87 45.90 -23.47 8.51
N GLY A 88 45.67 -24.73 8.79
CA GLY A 88 46.22 -25.42 9.96
C GLY A 88 46.04 -26.92 9.82
N GLU A 89 46.84 -27.68 10.56
CA GLU A 89 46.93 -29.14 10.47
C GLU A 89 45.57 -29.82 10.71
N LEU A 90 44.81 -29.37 11.72
CA LEU A 90 43.48 -29.91 12.03
C LEU A 90 42.47 -29.73 10.88
N ARG A 91 42.59 -28.68 10.06
CA ARG A 91 41.70 -28.47 8.90
C ARG A 91 42.21 -29.19 7.67
N GLN A 92 43.52 -29.36 7.55
CA GLN A 92 44.11 -30.17 6.50
C GLN A 92 43.67 -31.62 6.64
N ASN A 93 43.77 -32.17 7.85
CA ASN A 93 43.33 -33.54 8.15
C ASN A 93 41.84 -33.73 7.89
N ARG A 94 41.00 -32.74 8.21
CA ARG A 94 39.56 -32.80 7.90
C ARG A 94 39.25 -32.63 6.41
N SER A 95 40.03 -31.83 5.68
CA SER A 95 39.89 -31.76 4.22
C SER A 95 40.23 -33.09 3.56
N LEU A 96 41.24 -33.80 4.06
CA LEU A 96 41.59 -35.15 3.60
C LEU A 96 40.49 -36.17 3.88
N SER A 97 39.66 -35.96 4.92
CA SER A 97 38.46 -36.75 5.19
C SER A 97 37.21 -36.27 4.42
N GLY A 98 37.33 -35.32 3.50
CA GLY A 98 36.23 -34.83 2.66
C GLY A 98 35.53 -33.55 3.15
N GLU A 99 36.06 -32.85 4.18
CA GLU A 99 35.52 -31.55 4.60
C GLU A 99 35.80 -30.46 3.56
N VAL A 100 34.74 -29.73 3.17
CA VAL A 100 34.81 -28.57 2.27
C VAL A 100 34.11 -27.36 2.89
N TRP A 101 34.43 -26.16 2.39
CA TRP A 101 33.95 -24.89 2.97
C TRP A 101 33.08 -24.11 1.99
N LEU A 102 31.95 -23.59 2.44
CA LEU A 102 31.18 -22.63 1.63
C LEU A 102 31.79 -21.24 1.72
N GLN A 103 31.75 -20.48 0.63
CA GLN A 103 31.99 -19.05 0.64
C GLN A 103 30.65 -18.31 0.45
N ASP A 104 30.35 -17.29 1.26
CA ASP A 104 29.12 -16.50 1.06
C ASP A 104 29.25 -15.56 -0.15
N GLU A 105 29.71 -14.32 0.04
CA GLU A 105 29.92 -13.36 -1.05
C GLU A 105 31.42 -13.18 -1.34
N PRO A 106 31.83 -12.89 -2.60
CA PRO A 106 30.98 -12.73 -3.78
C PRO A 106 30.57 -14.06 -4.43
N PHE A 107 29.30 -14.16 -4.84
CA PHE A 107 28.84 -15.26 -5.70
C PHE A 107 29.37 -15.14 -7.14
N LEU A 108 29.57 -16.27 -7.81
CA LEU A 108 30.05 -16.33 -9.19
C LEU A 108 28.89 -16.43 -10.17
N MET A 109 28.98 -15.72 -11.30
CA MET A 109 28.06 -15.89 -12.43
C MET A 109 28.73 -16.72 -13.52
N ILE A 110 28.10 -17.83 -13.91
CA ILE A 110 28.57 -18.70 -15.00
C ILE A 110 27.50 -18.90 -16.08
N THR A 111 27.91 -19.38 -17.24
CA THR A 111 27.02 -19.83 -18.32
C THR A 111 26.67 -21.30 -18.17
N THR A 112 25.59 -21.74 -18.81
CA THR A 112 25.16 -23.15 -18.78
C THR A 112 26.21 -24.11 -19.37
N SER A 113 27.01 -23.66 -20.34
CA SER A 113 28.10 -24.44 -20.94
C SER A 113 29.29 -24.70 -20.01
N GLN A 114 29.39 -23.98 -18.88
CA GLN A 114 30.45 -24.19 -17.91
C GLN A 114 30.12 -25.27 -16.87
N ILE A 115 28.87 -25.73 -16.81
CA ILE A 115 28.48 -26.85 -15.96
C ILE A 115 29.00 -28.16 -16.53
N SER A 116 29.55 -28.99 -15.66
CA SER A 116 30.06 -30.32 -15.99
C SER A 116 29.07 -31.40 -15.57
N GLU A 117 28.77 -31.50 -14.28
CA GLU A 117 27.92 -32.58 -13.72
C GLU A 117 27.35 -32.18 -12.35
N LYS A 118 26.30 -32.90 -11.93
CA LYS A 118 25.74 -32.80 -10.58
C LYS A 118 26.53 -33.61 -9.56
N VAL A 119 26.44 -33.19 -8.30
CA VAL A 119 27.05 -33.85 -7.15
C VAL A 119 25.97 -34.15 -6.11
N ALA A 120 25.95 -35.39 -5.62
CA ALA A 120 25.04 -35.80 -4.57
C ALA A 120 25.44 -35.17 -3.23
N ALA A 121 24.49 -34.52 -2.55
CA ALA A 121 24.76 -33.70 -1.36
C ALA A 121 25.29 -34.50 -0.16
N ASP A 122 24.97 -35.79 -0.08
CA ASP A 122 25.41 -36.74 0.94
C ASP A 122 26.93 -37.03 0.87
N THR A 123 27.58 -36.70 -0.24
CA THR A 123 29.03 -36.88 -0.42
C THR A 123 29.88 -35.74 0.18
N LEU A 124 29.27 -34.64 0.62
CA LEU A 124 29.97 -33.43 1.04
C LEU A 124 29.81 -33.14 2.54
N GLN A 125 30.92 -32.97 3.25
CA GLN A 125 30.91 -32.55 4.65
C GLN A 125 31.17 -31.05 4.76
N ILE A 126 30.12 -30.25 4.90
CA ILE A 126 30.20 -28.79 5.07
C ILE A 126 29.92 -28.43 6.52
N THR A 127 30.95 -28.03 7.28
CA THR A 127 30.77 -27.60 8.68
C THR A 127 30.95 -26.11 8.90
N LYS A 128 31.54 -25.40 7.94
CA LYS A 128 31.95 -23.99 8.11
C LYS A 128 31.78 -23.17 6.84
N ILE A 129 31.59 -21.88 7.05
CA ILE A 129 31.40 -20.88 6.00
C ILE A 129 32.44 -19.78 6.16
N LEU A 130 33.09 -19.47 5.04
CA LEU A 130 33.98 -18.33 4.88
C LEU A 130 33.17 -17.12 4.40
N TYR A 131 33.27 -16.02 5.14
CA TYR A 131 32.63 -14.76 4.77
C TYR A 131 33.60 -13.59 4.98
N LYS A 132 33.32 -12.47 4.34
CA LYS A 132 34.13 -11.26 4.46
C LYS A 132 33.43 -10.26 5.36
N HIS A 133 34.09 -9.85 6.43
CA HIS A 133 33.63 -8.75 7.28
C HIS A 133 34.56 -7.56 7.07
N HIS A 134 34.02 -6.48 6.51
CA HIS A 134 34.79 -5.34 6.01
C HIS A 134 35.85 -5.80 4.98
N THR A 135 37.12 -5.85 5.37
CA THR A 135 38.24 -6.28 4.54
C THR A 135 38.82 -7.64 4.95
N HIS A 136 38.37 -8.19 6.07
CA HIS A 136 38.96 -9.39 6.66
C HIS A 136 38.10 -10.62 6.40
N TRP A 137 38.76 -11.73 6.09
CA TRP A 137 38.10 -13.02 6.03
C TRP A 137 37.81 -13.52 7.44
N CYS A 138 36.60 -14.02 7.64
CA CYS A 138 36.09 -14.57 8.89
C CYS A 138 35.43 -15.93 8.62
N ILE A 139 35.34 -16.77 9.65
CA ILE A 139 34.72 -18.09 9.54
C ILE A 139 33.66 -18.25 10.63
N ARG A 140 32.52 -18.80 10.23
CA ARG A 140 31.42 -19.18 11.13
C ARG A 140 30.99 -20.62 10.87
N ASP A 141 30.27 -21.17 11.83
CA ASP A 141 29.69 -22.51 11.71
C ASP A 141 28.61 -22.52 10.61
N ALA A 142 28.51 -23.63 9.87
CA ALA A 142 27.52 -23.81 8.80
C ALA A 142 26.08 -23.81 9.30
N THR A 143 25.84 -24.06 10.58
CA THR A 143 24.53 -23.86 11.23
C THR A 143 24.02 -22.41 11.08
N PHE A 144 24.92 -21.43 11.02
CA PHE A 144 24.61 -20.02 10.76
C PHE A 144 24.54 -19.68 9.26
N SER A 145 24.58 -20.69 8.37
CA SER A 145 24.39 -20.48 6.93
C SER A 145 23.03 -19.86 6.66
N TYR A 146 22.97 -19.08 5.60
CA TYR A 146 21.71 -18.86 4.93
C TYR A 146 21.29 -20.17 4.25
N GLN A 147 20.20 -20.78 4.73
CA GLN A 147 19.55 -21.88 4.03
C GLN A 147 18.90 -21.35 2.76
N HIS A 148 19.15 -22.03 1.64
CA HIS A 148 18.51 -21.68 0.38
C HIS A 148 16.99 -21.89 0.49
N PRO A 149 16.13 -21.04 -0.10
CA PRO A 149 14.68 -21.17 0.02
C PRO A 149 14.10 -22.55 -0.33
N LEU A 150 14.72 -23.25 -1.28
CA LEU A 150 14.34 -24.63 -1.64
C LEU A 150 14.60 -25.69 -0.56
N GLU A 151 15.41 -25.40 0.47
CA GLU A 151 15.66 -26.34 1.57
C GLU A 151 14.44 -26.45 2.52
N TYR A 152 13.55 -25.46 2.49
CA TYR A 152 12.43 -25.37 3.43
C TYR A 152 11.09 -25.03 2.77
N ILE A 153 11.06 -24.68 1.47
CA ILE A 153 9.84 -24.51 0.67
C ILE A 153 9.62 -25.74 -0.18
N SER A 154 8.46 -26.37 -0.02
CA SER A 154 7.97 -27.43 -0.92
C SER A 154 6.87 -26.87 -1.82
N ILE A 155 7.02 -27.02 -3.14
CA ILE A 155 6.04 -26.59 -4.14
C ILE A 155 5.54 -27.82 -4.88
N LYS A 156 4.22 -27.94 -5.03
CA LYS A 156 3.61 -28.96 -5.87
C LYS A 156 3.88 -28.67 -7.35
N GLN A 157 4.33 -29.69 -8.06
CA GLN A 157 4.56 -29.60 -9.50
C GLN A 157 3.22 -29.44 -10.26
N PRO A 158 3.21 -28.70 -11.38
CA PRO A 158 2.02 -28.57 -12.20
C PRO A 158 1.56 -29.95 -12.72
N PRO A 159 0.26 -30.12 -13.04
CA PRO A 159 -0.29 -31.38 -13.54
C PRO A 159 0.38 -31.88 -14.83
N SER A 160 0.92 -30.96 -15.63
CA SER A 160 1.63 -31.23 -16.86
C SER A 160 2.71 -30.18 -17.09
N LEU A 161 3.85 -30.60 -17.65
CA LEU A 161 4.96 -29.72 -18.03
C LEU A 161 4.61 -28.75 -19.18
N THR A 162 3.47 -28.98 -19.86
CA THR A 162 3.00 -28.13 -20.97
C THR A 162 2.12 -26.97 -20.51
N ILE A 163 1.62 -27.01 -19.26
CA ILE A 163 0.75 -25.96 -18.74
C ILE A 163 1.61 -24.74 -18.35
N PRO A 164 1.23 -23.51 -18.78
CA PRO A 164 1.94 -22.31 -18.37
C PRO A 164 1.86 -22.11 -16.86
N VAL A 165 2.99 -21.78 -16.24
CA VAL A 165 3.08 -21.51 -14.80
C VAL A 165 3.18 -20.00 -14.56
N TYR A 166 2.28 -19.44 -13.76
CA TYR A 166 2.32 -18.05 -13.35
C TYR A 166 2.60 -17.93 -11.85
N LYS A 167 3.67 -17.22 -11.51
CA LYS A 167 4.10 -16.99 -10.12
C LYS A 167 3.79 -15.55 -9.70
N LEU A 168 2.88 -15.34 -8.75
CA LEU A 168 2.42 -14.04 -8.26
C LEU A 168 3.15 -13.65 -6.97
N PHE A 169 3.74 -12.45 -6.99
CA PHE A 169 4.36 -11.79 -5.85
C PHE A 169 3.35 -10.82 -5.24
N LEU A 170 2.98 -11.04 -3.99
CA LEU A 170 2.13 -10.13 -3.23
C LEU A 170 2.95 -9.21 -2.32
N ASP A 171 2.59 -7.93 -2.34
CA ASP A 171 3.10 -6.89 -1.45
C ASP A 171 1.94 -6.42 -0.55
N ILE A 172 2.07 -6.61 0.76
CA ILE A 172 1.08 -6.21 1.75
C ILE A 172 1.55 -4.98 2.53
N TYR A 173 0.61 -4.06 2.75
CA TYR A 173 0.79 -2.92 3.63
C TYR A 173 -0.30 -2.87 4.71
N TYR A 174 0.10 -2.70 5.96
CA TYR A 174 -0.81 -2.54 7.08
C TYR A 174 -0.53 -1.26 7.87
N ASN A 175 -1.57 -0.46 8.13
CA ASN A 175 -1.46 0.73 8.97
C ASN A 175 -2.79 1.06 9.65
N ASP A 176 -2.72 1.53 10.90
CA ASP A 176 -3.89 1.93 11.67
C ASP A 176 -4.21 3.42 11.49
N PHE A 177 -5.50 3.75 11.58
CA PHE A 177 -6.01 5.11 11.60
C PHE A 177 -6.81 5.35 12.87
N GLY A 178 -6.58 6.51 13.50
CA GLY A 178 -7.47 7.01 14.55
C GLY A 178 -8.80 7.43 13.94
N THR A 179 -9.90 6.80 14.34
CA THR A 179 -11.23 7.09 13.79
C THR A 179 -11.85 8.36 14.37
N PHE A 180 -11.36 8.82 15.52
CA PHE A 180 -11.75 10.09 16.14
C PHE A 180 -10.53 11.00 16.36
N ARG A 181 -10.76 12.29 16.61
CA ARG A 181 -9.70 13.23 17.04
C ARG A 181 -8.95 12.79 18.31
N ASN A 182 -9.39 11.70 18.95
CA ASN A 182 -8.77 11.07 20.11
C ASN A 182 -8.34 9.62 19.78
N VAL A 183 -7.22 9.21 20.38
CA VAL A 183 -6.44 7.96 20.15
C VAL A 183 -7.19 6.66 20.49
N TYR A 184 -8.40 6.72 21.06
CA TYR A 184 -9.05 5.57 21.71
C TYR A 184 -9.77 4.61 20.76
N HIS A 185 -9.88 4.93 19.47
CA HIS A 185 -10.45 4.01 18.49
C HIS A 185 -9.56 3.92 17.24
N LEU A 186 -8.68 2.91 17.22
CA LEU A 186 -7.84 2.60 16.07
C LEU A 186 -8.57 1.60 15.16
N LEU A 187 -8.60 1.91 13.88
CA LEU A 187 -9.10 1.02 12.84
C LEU A 187 -7.93 0.68 11.90
N GLY A 188 -7.72 -0.59 11.61
CA GLY A 188 -6.60 -1.04 10.80
C GLY A 188 -6.95 -1.08 9.32
N GLY A 189 -6.07 -0.64 8.44
CA GLY A 189 -6.23 -0.76 6.99
C GLY A 189 -5.20 -1.70 6.40
N VAL A 190 -5.66 -2.73 5.67
CA VAL A 190 -4.79 -3.70 4.99
C VAL A 190 -4.93 -3.54 3.48
N TYR A 191 -3.79 -3.36 2.81
CA TYR A 191 -3.70 -3.08 1.38
C TYR A 191 -2.76 -4.08 0.69
N VAL A 192 -3.08 -4.44 -0.56
CA VAL A 192 -2.34 -5.41 -1.37
C VAL A 192 -1.93 -4.78 -2.70
N GLN A 193 -0.72 -5.11 -3.17
CA GLN A 193 -0.23 -4.78 -4.49
C GLN A 193 0.50 -5.98 -5.11
N PHE A 194 0.45 -6.13 -6.44
CA PHE A 194 1.24 -7.15 -7.13
C PHE A 194 2.65 -6.65 -7.48
N GLY A 195 3.67 -7.36 -7.01
CA GLY A 195 5.07 -7.09 -7.33
C GLY A 195 5.42 -7.34 -8.80
N ASN A 196 4.66 -8.22 -9.48
CA ASN A 196 4.84 -8.52 -10.90
C ASN A 196 4.57 -7.32 -11.83
N MET A 197 3.93 -6.26 -11.34
CA MET A 197 3.76 -5.03 -12.12
C MET A 197 5.08 -4.26 -12.22
N PRO A 198 5.42 -3.67 -13.39
CA PRO A 198 6.56 -2.77 -13.53
C PRO A 198 6.48 -1.60 -12.53
N ALA A 199 7.62 -1.05 -12.17
CA ALA A 199 7.75 0.04 -11.20
C ALA A 199 6.77 1.18 -11.46
N ARG A 200 6.64 1.59 -12.72
CA ARG A 200 5.75 2.68 -13.14
C ARG A 200 4.28 2.37 -12.83
N GLN A 201 3.85 1.13 -13.03
CA GLN A 201 2.48 0.70 -12.75
C GLN A 201 2.24 0.59 -11.25
N ARG A 202 3.20 0.10 -10.47
CA ARG A 202 3.11 0.04 -9.00
C ARG A 202 2.95 1.43 -8.36
N LYS A 203 3.38 2.50 -9.02
CA LYS A 203 3.20 3.88 -8.52
C LYS A 203 1.78 4.43 -8.68
N LEU A 204 0.89 3.73 -9.39
CA LEU A 204 -0.46 4.23 -9.63
C LEU A 204 -1.39 3.82 -8.49
N PHE A 205 -2.19 4.76 -7.98
CA PHE A 205 -3.18 4.48 -6.93
C PHE A 205 -4.16 3.37 -7.31
N LYS A 206 -4.48 3.24 -8.60
CA LYS A 206 -5.38 2.20 -9.13
C LYS A 206 -4.89 0.76 -8.95
N ASN A 207 -3.59 0.61 -8.68
CA ASN A 207 -2.89 -0.66 -8.57
C ASN A 207 -2.54 -0.99 -7.10
N HIS A 208 -3.22 -0.36 -6.16
CA HIS A 208 -3.22 -0.71 -4.74
C HIS A 208 -4.65 -1.09 -4.38
N PHE A 209 -4.82 -2.29 -3.86
CA PHE A 209 -6.12 -2.90 -3.58
C PHE A 209 -6.36 -2.91 -2.09
N VAL A 210 -7.58 -2.67 -1.65
CA VAL A 210 -7.97 -2.85 -0.25
C VAL A 210 -8.28 -4.32 -0.03
N LEU A 211 -7.56 -4.96 0.89
CA LEU A 211 -7.88 -6.32 1.36
C LEU A 211 -9.01 -6.26 2.38
N GLY A 212 -8.93 -5.30 3.31
CA GLY A 212 -10.00 -5.00 4.24
C GLY A 212 -9.57 -4.07 5.35
N PHE A 213 -10.49 -3.85 6.30
CA PHE A 213 -10.25 -3.03 7.47
C PHE A 213 -10.40 -3.87 8.74
N VAL A 214 -9.40 -3.86 9.61
CA VAL A 214 -9.42 -4.52 10.92
C VAL A 214 -10.28 -3.66 11.84
N PRO A 215 -11.41 -4.18 12.38
CA PRO A 215 -12.34 -3.39 13.16
C PRO A 215 -11.73 -2.90 14.46
N PHE A 216 -12.36 -1.87 15.06
CA PHE A 216 -11.91 -1.36 16.35
C PHE A 216 -11.91 -2.47 17.42
N GLY A 217 -10.78 -2.60 18.12
CA GLY A 217 -10.58 -3.66 19.12
C GLY A 217 -10.38 -5.06 18.53
N GLY A 218 -10.41 -5.19 17.20
CA GLY A 218 -10.16 -6.44 16.49
C GLY A 218 -8.68 -6.81 16.47
N ASN A 219 -8.40 -8.11 16.48
CA ASN A 219 -7.04 -8.63 16.40
C ASN A 219 -6.61 -8.77 14.92
N PHE A 220 -5.51 -8.13 14.54
CA PHE A 220 -4.95 -8.24 13.17
C PHE A 220 -4.69 -9.68 12.75
N ASN A 221 -4.24 -10.54 13.67
CA ASN A 221 -3.97 -11.93 13.37
C ASN A 221 -5.23 -12.69 13.02
N GLU A 222 -6.27 -12.56 13.85
CA GLU A 222 -7.58 -13.17 13.58
C GLU A 222 -8.15 -12.70 12.24
N PHE A 223 -7.98 -11.42 11.93
CA PHE A 223 -8.37 -10.85 10.63
C PHE A 223 -7.59 -11.47 9.46
N MET A 224 -6.28 -11.69 9.60
CA MET A 224 -5.43 -12.22 8.54
C MET A 224 -5.47 -13.75 8.43
N LEU A 225 -5.92 -14.48 9.46
CA LEU A 225 -5.92 -15.95 9.50
C LEU A 225 -6.59 -16.59 8.26
N PRO A 226 -7.80 -16.18 7.83
CA PRO A 226 -8.43 -16.74 6.63
C PRO A 226 -7.58 -16.51 5.37
N PHE A 227 -7.09 -15.28 5.18
CA PHE A 227 -6.24 -14.92 4.05
C PHE A 227 -4.95 -15.75 4.03
N ILE A 228 -4.31 -15.95 5.18
CA ILE A 228 -3.09 -16.77 5.30
C ILE A 228 -3.37 -18.23 4.96
N SER A 229 -4.50 -18.77 5.42
CA SER A 229 -4.90 -20.15 5.14
C SER A 229 -5.08 -20.36 3.63
N GLU A 230 -5.78 -19.45 2.97
CA GLU A 230 -5.95 -19.47 1.52
C GLU A 230 -4.63 -19.30 0.78
N MET A 231 -3.75 -18.41 1.26
CA MET A 231 -2.42 -18.20 0.68
C MET A 231 -1.54 -19.45 0.77
N LYS A 232 -1.56 -20.18 1.89
CA LYS A 232 -0.84 -21.45 2.04
C LYS A 232 -1.28 -22.49 1.01
N GLU A 233 -2.58 -22.56 0.73
CA GLU A 233 -3.11 -23.42 -0.34
C GLU A 233 -2.67 -22.91 -1.71
N PHE A 234 -2.67 -21.60 -1.92
CA PHE A 234 -2.32 -21.00 -3.21
C PHE A 234 -0.81 -21.05 -3.51
N GLU A 235 0.04 -21.09 -2.48
CA GLU A 235 1.48 -21.34 -2.59
C GLU A 235 1.80 -22.74 -3.13
N GLN A 236 0.89 -23.71 -2.91
CA GLN A 236 1.00 -25.04 -3.51
C GLN A 236 0.53 -25.08 -4.97
N GLY A 237 0.03 -23.97 -5.51
CA GLY A 237 -0.42 -23.86 -6.88
C GLY A 237 -1.84 -24.34 -7.10
N LYS A 238 -2.56 -23.63 -7.97
CA LYS A 238 -3.94 -23.91 -8.34
C LYS A 238 -4.11 -23.82 -9.85
N LEU A 239 -4.88 -24.74 -10.43
CA LEU A 239 -5.27 -24.66 -11.83
C LEU A 239 -6.31 -23.55 -11.98
N MET A 240 -6.06 -22.60 -12.86
CA MET A 240 -6.94 -21.46 -13.14
C MET A 240 -6.98 -21.17 -14.63
N GLU A 241 -8.12 -20.71 -15.12
CA GLU A 241 -8.24 -20.24 -16.50
C GLU A 241 -7.74 -18.79 -16.59
N VAL A 242 -6.68 -18.55 -17.36
CA VAL A 242 -6.09 -17.23 -17.59
C VAL A 242 -6.13 -16.96 -19.09
N ASN A 243 -6.86 -15.92 -19.50
CA ASN A 243 -7.05 -15.55 -20.91
C ASN A 243 -7.58 -16.69 -21.81
N GLY A 244 -8.47 -17.55 -21.28
CA GLY A 244 -9.02 -18.67 -22.04
C GLY A 244 -8.10 -19.89 -22.14
N GLN A 245 -7.02 -19.93 -21.35
CA GLN A 245 -6.08 -21.06 -21.29
C GLN A 245 -5.91 -21.52 -19.85
N ASP A 246 -5.87 -22.84 -19.65
CA ASP A 246 -5.53 -23.43 -18.36
C ASP A 246 -4.09 -23.06 -18.00
N ALA A 247 -3.92 -22.50 -16.81
CA ALA A 247 -2.64 -22.11 -16.26
C ALA A 247 -2.48 -22.60 -14.81
N TRP A 248 -1.27 -22.95 -14.44
CA TRP A 248 -0.91 -23.28 -13.08
C TRP A 248 -0.45 -22.01 -12.36
N VAL A 249 -1.27 -21.51 -11.45
CA VAL A 249 -1.00 -20.24 -10.75
C VAL A 249 -0.54 -20.52 -9.34
N ILE A 250 0.64 -20.01 -9.00
CA ILE A 250 1.21 -20.01 -7.65
C ILE A 250 1.22 -18.55 -7.19
N ALA A 251 0.76 -18.28 -5.97
CA ALA A 251 0.88 -16.96 -5.38
C ALA A 251 1.53 -17.06 -4.00
N SER A 252 2.46 -16.15 -3.71
CA SER A 252 3.11 -16.05 -2.41
C SER A 252 3.33 -14.60 -2.02
N LEU A 253 3.48 -14.39 -0.72
CA LEU A 253 3.82 -13.11 -0.15
C LEU A 253 5.32 -12.84 -0.29
N GLY A 254 5.63 -11.73 -0.94
CA GLY A 254 7.01 -11.32 -1.19
C GLY A 254 7.52 -10.21 -0.26
N VAL A 255 6.64 -9.31 0.15
CA VAL A 255 6.98 -8.26 1.12
C VAL A 255 5.76 -7.88 1.96
N VAL A 256 6.00 -7.64 3.24
CA VAL A 256 5.03 -7.07 4.17
C VAL A 256 5.64 -5.80 4.73
N THR A 257 4.86 -4.74 4.74
CA THR A 257 5.25 -3.42 5.26
C THR A 257 4.20 -2.95 6.25
N ALA A 258 4.63 -2.41 7.39
CA ALA A 258 3.74 -1.88 8.41
C ALA A 258 4.37 -0.67 9.11
N ASP A 259 3.55 0.18 9.73
CA ASP A 259 4.06 1.25 10.59
C ASP A 259 4.62 0.69 11.91
N LEU A 260 5.41 1.49 12.62
CA LEU A 260 6.27 1.09 13.74
C LEU A 260 5.56 0.28 14.84
N PRO A 261 4.49 0.78 15.50
CA PRO A 261 3.80 0.01 16.53
C PRO A 261 3.32 -1.34 16.01
N GLN A 262 2.72 -1.34 14.82
CA GLN A 262 2.13 -2.52 14.20
C GLN A 262 3.18 -3.53 13.75
N GLY A 263 4.30 -3.05 13.20
CA GLY A 263 5.44 -3.89 12.84
C GLY A 263 6.08 -4.52 14.07
N ASN A 264 6.18 -3.78 15.18
CA ASN A 264 6.63 -4.35 16.46
C ASN A 264 5.67 -5.41 17.00
N ASP A 265 4.35 -5.14 16.97
CA ASP A 265 3.34 -6.08 17.43
C ASP A 265 3.36 -7.37 16.62
N MET A 266 3.53 -7.25 15.29
CA MET A 266 3.78 -8.38 14.41
C MET A 266 5.02 -9.18 14.84
N MET A 267 6.13 -8.52 15.20
CA MET A 267 7.41 -9.18 15.47
C MET A 267 7.62 -9.70 16.91
N TYR A 268 6.99 -9.10 17.94
CA TYR A 268 7.33 -9.33 19.36
C TYR A 268 6.35 -10.19 20.17
N GLN A 269 5.08 -10.35 19.77
CA GLN A 269 4.12 -11.21 20.48
C GLN A 269 3.79 -12.46 19.65
N GLN A 270 3.56 -13.59 20.33
CA GLN A 270 2.92 -14.89 19.96
C GLN A 270 2.45 -15.14 18.49
N HIS A 271 3.14 -14.64 17.47
CA HIS A 271 2.75 -14.59 16.06
C HIS A 271 3.81 -15.21 15.18
N GLN A 272 4.71 -15.97 15.81
CA GLN A 272 5.76 -16.70 15.15
C GLN A 272 5.17 -17.62 14.09
N ASP A 273 4.00 -18.23 14.28
CA ASP A 273 3.39 -19.10 13.27
C ASP A 273 2.82 -18.35 12.06
N ILE A 274 2.27 -17.14 12.25
CA ILE A 274 1.70 -16.33 11.18
C ILE A 274 2.81 -15.67 10.35
N ILE A 275 3.85 -15.11 10.95
CA ILE A 275 5.02 -14.57 10.22
C ILE A 275 5.90 -15.69 9.67
N THR A 276 6.05 -16.81 10.38
CA THR A 276 6.73 -18.00 9.83
C THR A 276 5.95 -18.55 8.63
N SER A 277 4.61 -18.49 8.66
CA SER A 277 3.73 -18.92 7.57
C SER A 277 3.65 -17.93 6.41
N LEU A 278 3.56 -16.62 6.68
CA LEU A 278 3.44 -15.55 5.69
C LEU A 278 4.77 -15.29 4.97
N THR A 279 5.88 -15.65 5.61
CA THR A 279 7.20 -15.18 5.21
C THR A 279 8.24 -16.26 5.40
N ILE A 280 7.95 -17.45 4.89
CA ILE A 280 8.92 -18.53 4.77
C ILE A 280 10.21 -18.02 4.06
N ASN A 281 10.08 -17.13 3.07
CA ASN A 281 11.21 -16.45 2.39
C ASN A 281 11.96 -15.40 3.25
N LEU A 282 11.32 -14.82 4.27
CA LEU A 282 11.78 -13.61 4.97
C LEU A 282 12.33 -13.94 6.38
N LYS A 283 11.90 -15.04 7.01
CA LYS A 283 12.31 -15.47 8.36
C LYS A 283 13.84 -15.51 8.58
N ARG A 284 14.62 -15.76 7.51
CA ARG A 284 16.10 -15.86 7.58
C ARG A 284 16.89 -14.70 6.98
N TYR A 285 16.27 -13.85 6.16
CA TYR A 285 16.75 -12.48 5.95
C TYR A 285 16.54 -11.63 7.22
N LEU A 286 15.48 -11.93 7.97
CA LEU A 286 15.09 -11.28 9.21
C LEU A 286 15.89 -11.74 10.45
N THR A 287 16.58 -12.88 10.46
CA THR A 287 17.27 -13.34 11.69
C THR A 287 18.55 -12.55 12.00
N ASN A 288 19.08 -11.77 11.05
CA ASN A 288 20.08 -10.71 11.31
C ASN A 288 19.44 -9.31 11.43
N LEU A 289 18.11 -9.26 11.42
CA LEU A 289 17.23 -8.09 11.44
C LEU A 289 16.39 -8.10 12.73
N LEU A 290 16.77 -8.96 13.69
CA LEU A 290 16.42 -8.85 15.10
C LEU A 290 16.94 -7.50 15.58
N LEU A 291 16.13 -6.47 15.42
CA LEU A 291 15.83 -5.43 16.39
C LEU A 291 15.02 -4.35 15.66
N GLN A 292 13.75 -4.29 16.06
CA GLN A 292 13.02 -3.05 16.29
C GLN A 292 12.44 -2.36 15.05
N GLY A 293 11.13 -2.22 15.10
CA GLY A 293 10.33 -1.52 14.12
C GLY A 293 10.94 -0.18 13.72
N LYS A 294 10.96 -0.02 12.40
CA LYS A 294 10.39 1.06 11.62
C LYS A 294 10.55 0.56 10.19
N ASP A 295 9.63 -0.30 9.75
CA ASP A 295 9.80 -1.07 8.50
C ASP A 295 9.43 -0.26 7.25
N ASP A 296 10.02 0.94 7.14
CA ASP A 296 10.38 1.57 5.87
C ASP A 296 11.60 2.48 6.08
N PHE A 297 12.60 2.35 5.21
CA PHE A 297 13.76 3.24 5.16
C PHE A 297 13.33 4.70 5.04
N ILE A 298 12.21 4.99 4.37
CA ILE A 298 11.64 6.34 4.29
C ILE A 298 11.33 6.85 5.68
N CYS A 299 10.54 6.12 6.47
CA CYS A 299 10.19 6.52 7.83
C CYS A 299 11.44 6.64 8.71
N ASN A 300 12.45 5.79 8.50
CA ASN A 300 13.71 5.91 9.20
C ASN A 300 14.43 7.24 8.90
N GLU A 301 14.64 7.52 7.61
CA GLU A 301 15.37 8.69 7.11
C GLU A 301 14.64 10.02 7.40
N GLN A 302 13.35 10.11 7.08
CA GLN A 302 12.34 10.40 8.08
C GLN A 302 12.72 11.14 9.35
N ASN A 303 12.74 10.31 10.39
CA ASN A 303 12.99 10.68 11.76
C ASN A 303 14.44 11.11 11.98
N LEU A 304 15.39 10.58 11.20
CA LEU A 304 16.78 11.04 11.21
C LEU A 304 16.85 12.53 10.85
N LEU A 305 16.18 12.93 9.75
CA LEU A 305 16.11 14.31 9.29
C LEU A 305 15.35 15.20 10.27
N ILE A 306 14.20 14.75 10.79
CA ILE A 306 13.45 15.48 11.82
C ILE A 306 14.35 15.82 13.01
N LYS A 307 15.04 14.81 13.57
CA LYS A 307 15.96 14.99 14.70
C LYS A 307 17.12 15.93 14.36
N LEU A 308 17.69 15.81 13.16
CA LEU A 308 18.74 16.72 12.70
C LEU A 308 18.25 18.17 12.65
N PHE A 309 17.06 18.42 12.13
CA PHE A 309 16.47 19.77 12.07
C PHE A 309 16.13 20.31 13.46
N ASP A 310 15.58 19.49 14.35
CA ASP A 310 15.25 19.89 15.72
C ASP A 310 16.51 20.27 16.50
N PHE A 311 17.60 19.52 16.35
CA PHE A 311 18.89 19.83 16.99
C PHE A 311 19.47 21.14 16.48
N HIS A 312 19.38 21.40 15.16
CA HIS A 312 19.82 22.68 14.59
C HIS A 312 19.06 23.87 15.16
N ARG A 313 17.74 23.72 15.34
CA ARG A 313 16.87 24.75 15.90
C ARG A 313 17.11 24.97 17.39
N CYS A 314 17.10 23.92 18.20
CA CYS A 314 17.01 24.05 19.65
C CYS A 314 18.38 24.06 20.34
N GLU A 315 19.40 23.45 19.74
CA GLU A 315 20.62 23.08 20.45
C GLU A 315 21.88 23.69 19.85
N LEU A 316 22.01 23.73 18.52
CA LEU A 316 23.27 24.10 17.86
C LEU A 316 23.46 25.61 17.64
N PHE A 317 22.44 26.32 17.16
CA PHE A 317 22.57 27.74 16.81
C PHE A 317 22.44 28.67 18.03
N SER A 318 23.21 29.75 18.03
CA SER A 318 22.96 30.89 18.91
C SER A 318 21.80 31.72 18.34
N GLN A 319 21.21 32.63 19.13
CA GLN A 319 20.16 33.54 18.63
C GLN A 319 20.59 34.30 17.37
N LYS A 320 21.85 34.76 17.35
CA LYS A 320 22.48 35.40 16.19
C LYS A 320 22.62 34.46 14.99
N GLY A 321 22.86 33.17 15.24
CA GLY A 321 22.91 32.14 14.21
C GLY A 321 21.54 31.85 13.59
N GLU A 322 20.48 31.80 14.40
CA GLU A 322 19.09 31.61 13.92
C GLU A 322 18.65 32.76 13.00
N ASP A 323 18.93 34.01 13.37
CA ASP A 323 18.59 35.19 12.55
C ASP A 323 19.31 35.15 11.21
N LYS A 324 20.62 34.79 11.23
CA LYS A 324 21.42 34.61 10.04
C LYS A 324 20.91 33.46 9.16
N PHE A 325 20.50 32.34 9.78
CA PHE A 325 19.89 31.22 9.07
C PHE A 325 18.60 31.65 8.36
N ILE A 326 17.70 32.35 9.04
CA ILE A 326 16.43 32.81 8.45
C ILE A 326 16.70 33.77 7.28
N LYS A 327 17.68 34.67 7.42
CA LYS A 327 18.08 35.58 6.34
C LYS A 327 18.64 34.81 5.14
N ALA A 328 19.53 33.86 5.36
CA ALA A 328 20.07 33.00 4.30
C ALA A 328 18.98 32.16 3.62
N TRP A 329 18.08 31.56 4.41
CA TRP A 329 16.95 30.77 3.92
C TRP A 329 16.00 31.56 3.00
N LYS A 330 15.66 32.78 3.39
CA LYS A 330 14.78 33.68 2.62
C LYS A 330 15.43 34.11 1.30
N ASN A 331 16.73 34.36 1.31
CA ASN A 331 17.47 34.84 0.14
C ASN A 331 17.97 33.71 -0.77
N PHE A 332 17.94 32.46 -0.31
CA PHE A 332 18.39 31.32 -1.11
C PHE A 332 17.47 31.10 -2.31
N GLU A 333 18.05 31.23 -3.51
CA GLU A 333 17.37 30.98 -4.78
C GLU A 333 17.03 29.49 -4.91
N LYS A 334 15.73 29.20 -5.06
CA LYS A 334 15.21 27.83 -5.19
C LYS A 334 14.82 27.57 -6.65
N PRO A 335 14.92 26.33 -7.16
CA PRO A 335 14.49 26.00 -8.51
C PRO A 335 13.03 26.43 -8.75
N LYS A 336 12.75 27.03 -9.92
CA LYS A 336 11.42 27.59 -10.27
C LYS A 336 10.26 26.58 -10.17
N LYS A 337 10.56 25.28 -10.27
CA LYS A 337 9.57 24.19 -10.20
C LYS A 337 9.23 23.76 -8.76
N TRP A 338 9.93 24.27 -7.75
CA TRP A 338 9.68 23.89 -6.37
C TRP A 338 8.50 24.69 -5.81
N SER A 339 7.62 23.99 -5.08
CA SER A 339 6.62 24.65 -4.26
C SER A 339 7.30 25.50 -3.20
N ARG A 340 6.63 26.56 -2.77
CA ARG A 340 7.14 27.42 -1.69
C ARG A 340 7.26 26.58 -0.41
N LEU A 341 8.49 26.43 0.09
CA LEU A 341 8.76 25.71 1.34
C LEU A 341 8.52 26.63 2.55
N PRO A 342 7.77 26.19 3.57
CA PRO A 342 7.66 26.89 4.86
C PRO A 342 9.03 27.11 5.52
N ASN A 343 9.09 28.00 6.51
CA ASN A 343 10.31 28.17 7.33
C ASN A 343 10.62 26.86 8.08
N PRO A 344 11.81 26.25 7.88
CA PRO A 344 12.18 25.00 8.54
C PRO A 344 12.21 25.09 10.06
N ILE A 345 12.53 26.24 10.62
CA ILE A 345 12.59 26.42 12.08
C ILE A 345 11.18 26.39 12.68
N SER A 346 10.25 27.16 12.11
CA SER A 346 8.92 27.36 12.71
C SER A 346 7.91 26.27 12.34
N HIS A 347 8.10 25.59 11.20
CA HIS A 347 7.10 24.71 10.61
C HIS A 347 7.61 23.29 10.32
N ASN A 348 8.69 22.84 10.99
CA ASN A 348 9.29 21.51 10.78
C ASN A 348 8.23 20.38 10.80
N ALA A 349 7.33 20.41 11.79
CA ALA A 349 6.28 19.41 11.96
C ALA A 349 5.23 19.35 10.82
N SER A 350 5.23 20.31 9.89
CA SER A 350 4.31 20.34 8.74
C SER A 350 4.91 19.78 7.45
N PHE A 351 6.21 19.49 7.44
CA PHE A 351 6.89 19.02 6.24
C PHE A 351 6.53 17.58 5.90
N MET A 352 6.26 17.35 4.61
CA MET A 352 6.21 16.00 4.07
C MET A 352 7.62 15.50 3.81
N MET A 353 7.81 14.20 3.64
CA MET A 353 9.12 13.62 3.31
C MET A 353 9.78 14.30 2.10
N SER A 354 9.01 14.61 1.06
CA SER A 354 9.53 15.32 -0.11
C SER A 354 10.15 16.69 0.23
N ASP A 355 9.64 17.36 1.25
CA ASP A 355 10.16 18.65 1.71
C ASP A 355 11.46 18.45 2.50
N TYR A 356 11.52 17.44 3.37
CA TYR A 356 12.76 17.05 4.05
C TYR A 356 13.89 16.73 3.06
N LEU A 357 13.61 15.94 2.01
CA LEU A 357 14.60 15.63 0.98
C LEU A 357 15.09 16.89 0.24
N ARG A 358 14.17 17.78 -0.13
CA ARG A 358 14.52 19.07 -0.76
C ARG A 358 15.39 19.93 0.15
N LEU A 359 15.10 19.94 1.46
CA LEU A 359 15.88 20.67 2.45
C LEU A 359 17.28 20.10 2.57
N THR A 360 17.41 18.78 2.73
CA THR A 360 18.70 18.10 2.82
C THR A 360 19.60 18.43 1.63
N MET A 361 19.03 18.54 0.41
CA MET A 361 19.78 18.94 -0.79
C MET A 361 20.38 20.35 -0.71
N ILE A 362 19.67 21.31 -0.10
CA ILE A 362 20.10 22.72 -0.09
C ILE A 362 20.81 23.14 1.20
N MET A 363 20.62 22.41 2.30
CA MET A 363 21.18 22.72 3.61
C MET A 363 22.71 22.92 3.61
N PRO A 364 23.54 22.09 2.93
CA PRO A 364 24.98 22.33 2.86
C PRO A 364 25.34 23.73 2.33
N PHE A 365 24.62 24.20 1.31
CA PHE A 365 24.85 25.50 0.68
C PHE A 365 24.39 26.65 1.59
N ILE A 366 23.24 26.48 2.23
CA ILE A 366 22.72 27.46 3.19
C ILE A 366 23.68 27.60 4.36
N LEU A 367 24.10 26.50 4.98
CA LEU A 367 25.06 26.52 6.07
C LEU A 367 26.39 27.15 5.64
N ASN A 368 26.90 26.82 4.45
CA ASN A 368 28.14 27.42 3.97
C ASN A 368 28.06 28.97 3.83
N SER A 369 26.88 29.50 3.50
CA SER A 369 26.67 30.93 3.25
C SER A 369 26.67 31.82 4.49
N PHE A 370 26.28 31.31 5.67
CA PHE A 370 26.15 32.14 6.89
C PHE A 370 26.89 31.60 8.11
N LEU A 371 27.22 30.30 8.13
CA LEU A 371 27.73 29.66 9.34
C LEU A 371 29.11 30.23 9.68
N GLU A 372 29.19 30.93 10.80
CA GLU A 372 30.41 31.46 11.40
C GLU A 372 30.52 30.95 12.84
N THR A 373 31.70 31.06 13.45
CA THR A 373 31.92 30.67 14.85
C THR A 373 30.98 31.37 15.83
N SER A 374 30.65 32.64 15.56
CA SER A 374 29.67 33.41 16.36
C SER A 374 28.20 32.98 16.17
N SER A 375 27.91 32.11 15.21
CA SER A 375 26.57 31.61 14.90
C SER A 375 26.22 30.34 15.68
N LEU A 376 27.20 29.70 16.31
CA LEU A 376 27.04 28.48 17.09
C LEU A 376 27.01 28.80 18.58
N LYS A 377 26.35 27.95 19.37
CA LYS A 377 26.51 28.00 20.84
C LYS A 377 27.94 27.59 21.20
N GLU A 378 28.54 28.30 22.15
CA GLU A 378 29.96 28.13 22.47
C GLU A 378 30.25 26.76 23.09
N ASN A 379 29.37 26.29 23.98
CA ASN A 379 29.49 24.97 24.62
C ASN A 379 29.43 23.83 23.59
N GLU A 380 28.51 23.90 22.64
CA GLU A 380 28.37 22.89 21.58
C GLU A 380 29.56 22.88 20.64
N SER A 381 30.07 24.05 20.27
CA SER A 381 31.27 24.15 19.44
C SER A 381 32.48 23.49 20.09
N ARG A 382 32.70 23.72 21.39
CA ARG A 382 33.78 23.06 22.16
C ARG A 382 33.56 21.56 22.29
N SER A 383 32.32 21.11 22.49
CA SER A 383 31.95 19.69 22.54
C SER A 383 32.24 18.95 21.23
N ILE A 384 31.91 19.56 20.09
CA ILE A 384 32.21 19.02 18.75
C ILE A 384 33.73 18.94 18.56
N LEU A 385 34.47 20.02 18.84
CA LEU A 385 35.93 20.08 18.71
C LEU A 385 36.63 18.98 19.54
N ARG A 386 36.17 18.75 20.78
CA ARG A 386 36.69 17.68 21.64
C ARG A 386 36.46 16.29 21.03
N ARG A 387 35.29 16.05 20.44
CA ARG A 387 34.93 14.76 19.82
C ARG A 387 35.70 14.48 18.54
N ILE A 388 35.99 15.51 17.75
CA ILE A 388 36.81 15.37 16.54
C ILE A 388 38.32 15.44 16.82
N GLN A 389 38.73 15.64 18.08
CA GLN A 389 40.12 15.78 18.51
C GLN A 389 40.86 16.94 17.80
N GLU A 390 40.17 18.04 17.54
CA GLU A 390 40.74 19.23 16.88
C GLU A 390 40.64 20.47 17.75
N SER A 391 41.62 21.37 17.64
CA SER A 391 41.68 22.62 18.42
C SER A 391 41.19 23.85 17.65
N ARG A 392 41.14 23.78 16.31
CA ARG A 392 40.77 24.90 15.44
C ARG A 392 39.25 25.06 15.37
N ILE A 393 38.71 26.17 15.87
CA ILE A 393 37.26 26.44 15.91
C ILE A 393 36.60 26.39 14.52
N ASN A 394 37.33 26.78 13.46
CA ASN A 394 36.83 26.67 12.08
C ASN A 394 36.54 25.22 11.63
N MET A 395 37.14 24.22 12.28
CA MET A 395 36.89 22.80 11.98
C MET A 395 35.48 22.38 12.41
N ALA A 396 34.91 22.97 13.47
CA ALA A 396 33.53 22.67 13.88
C ALA A 396 32.53 23.02 12.76
N LYS A 397 32.69 24.19 12.13
CA LYS A 397 31.90 24.60 10.94
C LYS A 397 32.02 23.57 9.82
N ASN A 398 33.26 23.21 9.46
CA ASN A 398 33.53 22.31 8.34
C ASN A 398 32.92 20.92 8.56
N VAL A 399 32.99 20.39 9.79
CA VAL A 399 32.41 19.09 10.12
C VAL A 399 30.87 19.14 10.11
N ILE A 400 30.25 20.22 10.58
CA ILE A 400 28.79 20.41 10.47
C ILE A 400 28.33 20.43 9.01
N ILE A 401 29.04 21.16 8.14
CA ILE A 401 28.72 21.21 6.70
C ILE A 401 28.96 19.83 6.07
N ALA A 402 30.09 19.19 6.38
CA ALA A 402 30.40 17.85 5.87
C ALA A 402 29.35 16.82 6.28
N CYS A 403 28.81 16.92 7.51
CA CYS A 403 27.71 16.08 7.99
C CYS A 403 26.50 16.19 7.05
N TRP A 404 26.03 17.40 6.76
CA TRP A 404 24.92 17.60 5.81
C TRP A 404 25.25 17.16 4.38
N VAL A 405 26.51 17.26 3.95
CA VAL A 405 26.94 16.74 2.64
C VAL A 405 26.81 15.22 2.59
N TYR A 406 27.21 14.50 3.64
CA TYR A 406 27.06 13.05 3.70
C TYR A 406 25.59 12.64 3.76
N VAL A 407 24.77 13.28 4.62
CA VAL A 407 23.32 13.01 4.66
C VAL A 407 22.69 13.26 3.29
N ALA A 408 23.04 14.35 2.59
CA ALA A 408 22.53 14.63 1.24
C ALA A 408 22.94 13.55 0.21
N LYS A 409 24.18 13.06 0.28
CA LYS A 409 24.66 11.97 -0.57
C LYS A 409 23.94 10.66 -0.26
N THR A 410 23.78 10.30 1.01
CA THR A 410 23.05 9.11 1.43
C THR A 410 21.60 9.16 0.94
N MET A 411 20.90 10.28 1.15
CA MET A 411 19.52 10.44 0.66
C MET A 411 19.41 10.29 -0.85
N ARG A 412 20.37 10.82 -1.62
CA ARG A 412 20.39 10.63 -3.07
C ARG A 412 20.46 9.15 -3.43
N MET A 413 21.35 8.38 -2.79
CA MET A 413 21.53 6.95 -3.06
C MET A 413 20.32 6.14 -2.62
N VAL A 414 19.78 6.44 -1.44
CA VAL A 414 18.62 5.77 -0.86
C VAL A 414 17.38 5.92 -1.76
N PHE A 415 17.20 7.10 -2.36
CA PHE A 415 16.11 7.39 -3.29
C PHE A 415 16.50 7.20 -4.78
N GLU A 416 17.55 6.45 -5.07
CA GLU A 416 17.91 6.17 -6.45
C GLU A 416 17.01 5.07 -7.04
N SER A 417 16.36 5.37 -8.17
CA SER A 417 15.41 4.44 -8.80
C SER A 417 16.06 3.24 -9.52
N LYS A 418 17.38 3.29 -9.69
CA LYS A 418 18.18 2.36 -10.47
C LYS A 418 19.53 2.17 -9.78
N PHE A 419 19.98 0.93 -9.65
CA PHE A 419 21.25 0.60 -9.03
C PHE A 419 22.14 -0.16 -10.02
N THR A 420 23.43 0.14 -10.03
CA THR A 420 24.46 -0.73 -10.60
C THR A 420 25.21 -1.45 -9.48
N LEU A 421 26.17 -2.31 -9.81
CA LEU A 421 27.10 -2.86 -8.82
C LEU A 421 27.83 -1.74 -8.07
N ASP A 422 28.30 -0.72 -8.80
CA ASP A 422 28.95 0.45 -8.21
C ASP A 422 28.00 1.25 -7.30
N SER A 423 26.71 1.36 -7.66
CA SER A 423 25.72 2.03 -6.79
C SER A 423 25.57 1.35 -5.44
N TYR A 424 25.65 0.01 -5.36
CA TYR A 424 25.61 -0.69 -4.07
C TYR A 424 26.84 -0.39 -3.23
N ASP A 425 28.03 -0.36 -3.85
CA ASP A 425 29.27 -0.02 -3.15
C ASP A 425 29.29 1.45 -2.69
N GLU A 426 28.77 2.37 -3.52
CA GLU A 426 28.61 3.78 -3.17
C GLU A 426 27.58 3.98 -2.05
N LEU A 427 26.44 3.25 -2.08
CA LEU A 427 25.47 3.25 -0.99
C LEU A 427 26.12 2.77 0.31
N GLN A 428 26.84 1.65 0.29
CA GLN A 428 27.54 1.13 1.47
C GLN A 428 28.49 2.19 2.05
N LYS A 429 29.30 2.81 1.19
CA LYS A 429 30.24 3.85 1.60
C LYS A 429 29.54 5.07 2.20
N CYS A 430 28.41 5.51 1.63
CA CYS A 430 27.64 6.63 2.16
C CYS A 430 27.08 6.32 3.55
N LEU A 431 26.51 5.13 3.75
CA LEU A 431 25.97 4.68 5.03
C LEU A 431 27.06 4.58 6.10
N GLU A 432 28.23 4.01 5.76
CA GLU A 432 29.37 3.91 6.67
C GLU A 432 29.91 5.30 7.08
N GLU A 433 30.00 6.25 6.16
CA GLU A 433 30.47 7.61 6.47
C GLU A 433 29.43 8.41 7.27
N GLU A 434 28.15 8.25 6.96
CA GLU A 434 27.05 8.84 7.73
C GLU A 434 27.04 8.35 9.18
N MET A 435 27.19 7.03 9.38
CA MET A 435 27.33 6.44 10.71
C MET A 435 28.53 6.93 11.50
N LYS A 436 29.64 7.30 10.83
CA LYS A 436 30.83 7.83 11.49
C LYS A 436 30.68 9.32 11.82
N ILE A 437 30.06 10.11 10.94
CA ILE A 437 30.04 11.58 11.08
C ILE A 437 28.89 12.07 11.97
N LEU A 438 27.72 11.43 11.91
CA LEU A 438 26.56 11.86 12.70
C LEU A 438 26.84 11.84 14.21
N PRO A 439 27.37 10.75 14.82
CA PRO A 439 27.70 10.73 16.24
C PRO A 439 28.79 11.74 16.66
N LYS A 440 29.71 12.08 15.73
CA LYS A 440 30.77 13.07 15.97
C LYS A 440 30.21 14.48 16.12
N VAL A 441 29.18 14.83 15.35
CA VAL A 441 28.51 16.14 15.44
C VAL A 441 27.42 16.12 16.52
N PHE A 442 26.62 15.06 16.55
CA PHE A 442 25.43 14.91 17.39
C PHE A 442 25.54 13.63 18.23
N PRO A 443 25.88 13.73 19.54
CA PRO A 443 26.27 12.55 20.32
C PRO A 443 25.09 11.59 20.55
N GLU A 444 23.87 12.13 20.55
CA GLU A 444 22.63 11.36 20.69
C GLU A 444 22.46 10.31 19.59
N PHE A 445 23.05 10.54 18.41
CA PHE A 445 22.94 9.65 17.26
C PHE A 445 23.73 8.34 17.45
N ALA A 446 24.70 8.29 18.37
CA ALA A 446 25.51 7.09 18.61
C ALA A 446 24.68 5.84 18.95
N ASN A 447 23.57 6.04 19.66
CA ASN A 447 22.70 4.95 20.13
C ASN A 447 21.31 4.98 19.49
N LEU A 448 21.11 5.75 18.41
CA LEU A 448 19.81 5.79 17.74
C LEU A 448 19.60 4.49 16.96
N PRO A 449 18.53 3.71 17.26
CA PRO A 449 18.18 2.54 16.47
C PRO A 449 18.04 2.88 14.99
N ASN A 450 17.48 4.06 14.69
CA ASN A 450 17.37 4.58 13.33
C ASN A 450 18.71 4.63 12.57
N LEU A 451 19.80 5.05 13.23
CA LEU A 451 21.11 5.08 12.58
C LEU A 451 21.71 3.67 12.45
N HIS A 452 21.37 2.75 13.35
CA HIS A 452 21.79 1.34 13.23
C HIS A 452 21.10 0.64 12.04
N ILE A 453 19.80 0.91 11.83
CA ILE A 453 19.02 0.38 10.70
C ILE A 453 19.69 0.71 9.35
N ASN A 454 20.38 1.85 9.25
CA ASN A 454 21.08 2.26 8.02
C ASN A 454 22.10 1.20 7.55
N ILE A 455 22.71 0.42 8.44
CA ILE A 455 23.62 -0.69 8.06
C ILE A 455 22.92 -1.77 7.24
N HIS A 456 21.64 -2.01 7.53
CA HIS A 456 20.86 -3.07 6.90
C HIS A 456 20.29 -2.66 5.53
N LEU A 457 20.27 -1.36 5.21
CA LEU A 457 19.73 -0.84 3.96
C LEU A 457 20.42 -1.43 2.72
N LEU A 458 21.72 -1.71 2.79
CA LEU A 458 22.42 -2.38 1.68
C LEU A 458 21.85 -3.77 1.39
N VAL A 459 21.58 -4.54 2.44
CA VAL A 459 21.01 -5.88 2.32
C VAL A 459 19.60 -5.76 1.73
N HIS A 460 18.77 -4.85 2.24
CA HIS A 460 17.44 -4.59 1.68
C HIS A 460 17.49 -4.20 0.20
N ALA A 461 18.42 -3.32 -0.18
CA ALA A 461 18.60 -2.88 -1.57
C ALA A 461 18.95 -4.07 -2.47
N LYS A 462 19.80 -5.00 -2.04
CA LYS A 462 20.14 -6.21 -2.80
C LYS A 462 18.97 -7.21 -2.85
N THR A 463 18.27 -7.40 -1.72
CA THR A 463 17.14 -8.32 -1.60
C THR A 463 15.96 -7.94 -2.50
N TYR A 464 15.66 -6.64 -2.64
CA TYR A 464 14.53 -6.12 -3.42
C TYR A 464 14.92 -5.38 -4.71
N GLY A 465 16.21 -5.28 -5.01
CA GLY A 465 16.77 -4.65 -6.21
C GLY A 465 17.12 -3.18 -6.00
N THR A 466 16.25 -2.40 -5.35
CA THR A 466 16.52 -1.02 -4.92
C THR A 466 15.71 -0.71 -3.66
N LEU A 467 16.12 0.24 -2.83
CA LEU A 467 15.37 0.64 -1.64
C LEU A 467 13.97 1.17 -1.97
N ILE A 468 13.83 1.98 -3.03
CA ILE A 468 12.52 2.48 -3.51
C ILE A 468 11.47 1.39 -3.71
N LYS A 469 11.86 0.12 -3.88
CA LYS A 469 10.87 -0.95 -4.08
C LYS A 469 10.12 -1.32 -2.82
N THR A 470 10.73 -1.15 -1.66
CA THR A 470 10.06 -1.42 -0.36
C THR A 470 9.44 -0.16 0.23
N GLN A 471 9.47 0.95 -0.50
CA GLN A 471 8.94 2.22 -0.02
C GLN A 471 7.43 2.16 0.23
N VAL A 472 6.98 2.82 1.28
CA VAL A 472 5.57 2.91 1.69
C VAL A 472 4.92 4.23 1.30
N GLY A 473 5.66 5.21 0.78
CA GLY A 473 5.11 6.55 0.51
C GLY A 473 3.80 6.57 -0.30
N ILE A 474 3.66 5.70 -1.31
CA ILE A 474 2.42 5.63 -2.12
C ILE A 474 1.32 4.88 -1.37
N LYS A 475 1.68 3.83 -0.64
CA LYS A 475 0.77 3.06 0.22
C LYS A 475 0.21 3.94 1.34
N GLU A 476 1.05 4.79 1.93
CA GLU A 476 0.68 5.80 2.92
C GLU A 476 -0.24 6.87 2.32
N MET A 477 -0.01 7.31 1.07
CA MET A 477 -0.94 8.20 0.38
C MET A 477 -2.32 7.54 0.16
N VAL A 478 -2.37 6.25 -0.19
CA VAL A 478 -3.63 5.49 -0.27
C VAL A 478 -4.30 5.46 1.10
N HIS A 479 -3.55 5.13 2.14
CA HIS A 479 -4.02 5.13 3.52
C HIS A 479 -4.58 6.50 3.94
N GLN A 480 -3.89 7.59 3.62
CA GLN A 480 -4.33 8.96 3.91
C GLN A 480 -5.64 9.33 3.22
N ILE A 481 -5.91 8.82 2.01
CA ILE A 481 -7.19 9.01 1.34
C ILE A 481 -8.32 8.40 2.19
N PHE A 482 -8.17 7.17 2.66
CA PHE A 482 -9.16 6.53 3.53
C PHE A 482 -9.29 7.24 4.89
N LYS A 483 -8.16 7.57 5.52
CA LYS A 483 -8.12 8.31 6.79
C LYS A 483 -8.83 9.66 6.71
N ALA A 484 -8.67 10.41 5.62
CA ALA A 484 -9.33 11.70 5.40
C ALA A 484 -10.86 11.58 5.24
N MET A 485 -11.37 10.39 4.92
CA MET A 485 -12.80 10.13 4.76
C MET A 485 -13.48 9.76 6.07
N VAL A 486 -12.77 9.18 7.03
CA VAL A 486 -13.35 8.71 8.31
C VAL A 486 -14.19 9.78 9.03
N PRO A 487 -13.76 11.06 9.15
CA PRO A 487 -14.55 12.10 9.82
C PRO A 487 -15.86 12.47 9.10
N ARG A 488 -16.08 11.97 7.87
CA ARG A 488 -17.24 12.29 7.02
C ARG A 488 -18.27 11.16 6.97
N ILE A 489 -18.05 10.08 7.73
CA ILE A 489 -18.92 8.90 7.78
C ILE A 489 -19.83 9.02 9.01
N ASN A 490 -20.93 8.25 9.05
CA ASN A 490 -21.86 8.17 10.18
C ASN A 490 -21.23 7.58 11.48
N CYS A 491 -19.96 7.16 11.41
CA CYS A 491 -19.17 6.53 12.48
C CYS A 491 -19.77 5.28 13.13
N LYS A 492 -20.81 4.66 12.53
CA LYS A 492 -21.46 3.44 13.06
C LYS A 492 -20.81 2.17 12.54
N ASN A 493 -20.61 2.07 11.22
CA ASN A 493 -19.99 0.92 10.55
C ASN A 493 -18.91 1.40 9.58
N VAL A 494 -17.85 2.00 10.13
CA VAL A 494 -16.82 2.70 9.34
C VAL A 494 -16.18 1.77 8.30
N GLU A 495 -15.91 0.53 8.67
CA GLU A 495 -15.30 -0.51 7.83
C GLU A 495 -16.17 -0.81 6.61
N LEU A 496 -17.45 -1.08 6.85
CA LEU A 496 -18.42 -1.41 5.81
C LEU A 496 -18.62 -0.23 4.86
N ASP A 497 -18.71 0.99 5.40
CA ASP A 497 -18.92 2.20 4.61
C ASP A 497 -17.69 2.50 3.73
N LEU A 498 -16.47 2.31 4.26
CA LEU A 498 -15.24 2.44 3.48
C LEU A 498 -15.15 1.38 2.37
N LEU A 499 -15.51 0.12 2.64
CA LEU A 499 -15.51 -0.96 1.65
C LEU A 499 -16.56 -0.76 0.56
N LYS A 500 -17.80 -0.38 0.93
CA LYS A 500 -18.88 -0.04 -0.01
C LYS A 500 -18.44 1.07 -0.94
N ARG A 501 -17.87 2.14 -0.39
CA ARG A 501 -17.37 3.27 -1.18
C ARG A 501 -16.23 2.86 -2.12
N TYR A 502 -15.26 2.10 -1.62
CA TYR A 502 -14.15 1.62 -2.44
C TYR A 502 -14.64 0.79 -3.64
N THR A 503 -15.54 -0.16 -3.38
CA THR A 503 -16.14 -1.03 -4.42
C THR A 503 -16.94 -0.21 -5.43
N THR A 504 -17.72 0.76 -4.97
CA THR A 504 -18.51 1.66 -5.81
C THR A 504 -17.62 2.51 -6.71
N LEU A 505 -16.56 3.13 -6.17
CA LEU A 505 -15.60 3.91 -6.97
C LEU A 505 -14.85 3.04 -7.96
N PHE A 506 -14.53 1.80 -7.60
CA PHE A 506 -13.90 0.85 -8.51
C PHE A 506 -14.84 0.49 -9.67
N ALA A 507 -16.12 0.27 -9.39
CA ALA A 507 -17.15 0.04 -10.41
C ALA A 507 -17.33 1.27 -11.31
N ILE A 508 -17.51 2.47 -10.75
CA ILE A 508 -17.63 3.73 -11.52
C ILE A 508 -16.42 3.92 -12.43
N ARG A 509 -15.21 3.68 -11.92
CA ARG A 509 -13.99 3.77 -12.71
C ARG A 509 -14.04 2.82 -13.90
N HIS A 510 -14.39 1.55 -13.67
CA HIS A 510 -14.51 0.57 -14.74
C HIS A 510 -15.55 1.00 -15.81
N LEU A 511 -16.65 1.62 -15.38
CA LEU A 511 -17.65 2.20 -16.29
C LEU A 511 -17.11 3.37 -17.12
N VAL A 512 -16.41 4.32 -16.48
CA VAL A 512 -15.81 5.48 -17.14
C VAL A 512 -14.73 5.07 -18.13
N ASP A 513 -13.99 4.01 -17.83
CA ASP A 513 -13.01 3.40 -18.73
C ASP A 513 -13.70 2.61 -19.88
N GLY A 514 -15.03 2.72 -20.04
CA GLY A 514 -15.80 2.14 -21.14
C GLY A 514 -16.08 0.65 -20.99
N GLY A 515 -16.07 0.12 -19.75
CA GLY A 515 -16.07 -1.32 -19.49
C GLY A 515 -14.79 -2.01 -19.95
N ALA A 516 -13.78 -1.23 -20.36
CA ALA A 516 -12.47 -1.73 -20.73
C ALA A 516 -11.55 -1.68 -19.50
N ASP A 517 -11.33 -2.83 -18.88
CA ASP A 517 -10.19 -2.99 -18.00
C ASP A 517 -9.06 -3.62 -18.82
N GLN A 518 -7.90 -2.97 -18.91
CA GLN A 518 -6.72 -3.54 -19.59
C GLN A 518 -6.26 -4.87 -18.98
N ARG A 519 -6.77 -5.24 -17.78
CA ARG A 519 -6.52 -6.52 -17.12
C ARG A 519 -7.52 -7.62 -17.53
N LEU A 520 -8.64 -7.28 -18.17
CA LEU A 520 -9.65 -8.21 -18.65
C LEU A 520 -9.55 -8.30 -20.18
N SER A 521 -9.55 -9.52 -20.71
CA SER A 521 -9.30 -9.79 -22.13
C SER A 521 -10.45 -9.34 -23.05
N GLN A 522 -11.64 -9.07 -22.51
CA GLN A 522 -12.78 -8.57 -23.27
C GLN A 522 -13.37 -7.31 -22.62
N PRO A 523 -13.67 -6.25 -23.40
CA PRO A 523 -14.47 -5.14 -22.90
C PRO A 523 -15.88 -5.64 -22.58
N CYS A 524 -16.37 -5.35 -21.37
CA CYS A 524 -17.71 -5.72 -20.94
C CYS A 524 -18.77 -4.97 -21.76
N ARG A 525 -19.32 -5.62 -22.79
CA ARG A 525 -20.38 -5.07 -23.66
C ARG A 525 -21.70 -4.77 -22.93
N GLY A 526 -21.88 -5.28 -21.70
CA GLY A 526 -23.09 -5.10 -20.88
C GLY A 526 -23.32 -3.68 -20.34
N PHE A 527 -22.38 -2.75 -20.52
CA PHE A 527 -22.48 -1.40 -19.96
C PHE A 527 -23.04 -0.33 -20.91
N ALA A 528 -23.35 -0.69 -22.16
CA ALA A 528 -23.99 0.24 -23.10
C ALA A 528 -25.41 0.66 -22.67
N THR A 529 -26.06 -0.07 -21.75
CA THR A 529 -27.45 0.13 -21.29
C THR A 529 -27.58 0.72 -19.88
N MET A 530 -26.49 1.22 -19.28
CA MET A 530 -26.43 1.47 -17.83
C MET A 530 -27.00 2.81 -17.30
N SER A 531 -27.79 3.57 -18.08
CA SER A 531 -28.39 4.82 -17.59
C SER A 531 -29.40 4.59 -16.46
N SER A 532 -30.08 3.43 -16.42
CA SER A 532 -31.06 3.08 -15.39
C SER A 532 -30.43 2.65 -14.06
N ASN A 533 -29.29 1.95 -14.08
CA ASN A 533 -28.66 1.40 -12.88
C ASN A 533 -27.73 2.38 -12.14
N PHE A 534 -27.39 3.53 -12.74
CA PHE A 534 -26.58 4.57 -12.09
C PHE A 534 -27.26 5.14 -10.84
N ARG A 535 -28.60 5.20 -10.84
CA ARG A 535 -29.39 5.69 -9.71
C ARG A 535 -29.21 4.77 -8.50
N ASN A 536 -29.31 3.46 -8.70
CA ASN A 536 -29.16 2.44 -7.64
C ASN A 536 -27.73 2.38 -7.08
N LEU A 537 -26.73 2.76 -7.87
CA LEU A 537 -25.33 2.79 -7.44
C LEU A 537 -25.02 3.98 -6.50
N LEU A 538 -25.87 5.02 -6.52
CA LEU A 538 -25.68 6.29 -5.79
C LEU A 538 -26.72 6.54 -4.69
N THR A 539 -27.82 5.76 -4.64
CA THR A 539 -28.94 5.92 -3.70
C THR A 539 -28.55 5.79 -2.23
N ASN A 540 -27.44 5.10 -1.91
CA ASN A 540 -26.96 4.91 -0.53
C ASN A 540 -25.74 5.79 -0.17
N TRP A 541 -25.43 6.81 -0.97
CA TRP A 541 -24.22 7.64 -0.78
C TRP A 541 -24.40 8.76 0.26
N TYR A 542 -25.64 9.20 0.47
CA TYR A 542 -25.99 10.24 1.42
C TYR A 542 -26.73 9.61 2.60
N ILE A 543 -26.60 10.21 3.79
CA ILE A 543 -27.45 9.90 4.93
C ILE A 543 -28.87 10.36 4.54
N THR A 544 -29.61 9.48 3.90
CA THR A 544 -31.06 9.59 3.75
C THR A 544 -31.64 8.42 4.51
N GLU A 545 -32.66 8.69 5.32
CA GLU A 545 -33.38 7.65 6.08
C GLU A 545 -33.76 6.52 5.11
N ASP A 546 -33.31 5.31 5.44
CA ASP A 546 -33.50 4.12 4.62
C ASP A 546 -35.00 3.93 4.29
N LYS A 547 -35.40 4.30 3.08
CA LYS A 547 -36.62 3.75 2.47
C LYS A 547 -36.19 2.57 1.62
N VAL A 548 -36.14 1.40 2.24
CA VAL A 548 -36.07 0.12 1.53
C VAL A 548 -37.38 -0.04 0.77
N SER A 549 -37.39 0.34 -0.51
CA SER A 549 -38.46 -0.06 -1.43
C SER A 549 -38.14 -1.46 -1.94
N ASN A 550 -38.80 -2.46 -1.38
CA ASN A 550 -38.92 -3.77 -2.02
C ASN A 550 -39.81 -3.60 -3.25
N GLU A 551 -39.20 -3.39 -4.42
CA GLU A 551 -39.94 -3.45 -5.68
C GLU A 551 -40.02 -4.91 -6.14
N GLN A 552 -41.16 -5.54 -5.87
CA GLN A 552 -41.68 -6.60 -6.72
C GLN A 552 -42.23 -5.92 -7.99
N GLU A 553 -41.80 -6.41 -9.15
CA GLU A 553 -42.29 -5.99 -10.47
C GLU A 553 -43.82 -6.06 -10.54
N LEU A 554 -44.48 -4.93 -10.79
CA LEU A 554 -45.89 -4.86 -11.18
C LEU A 554 -46.04 -3.96 -12.41
N GLU A 555 -46.98 -4.37 -13.26
CA GLU A 555 -47.13 -4.02 -14.68
C GLU A 555 -47.23 -2.51 -14.97
N GLU A 556 -46.67 -2.14 -16.13
CA GLU A 556 -46.56 -0.79 -16.67
C GLU A 556 -47.95 -0.12 -16.81
N ASN A 557 -48.25 0.82 -15.90
CA ASN A 557 -49.19 1.97 -15.98
C ASN A 557 -50.00 2.24 -14.69
N GLU A 558 -49.75 1.51 -13.60
CA GLU A 558 -50.33 1.80 -12.28
C GLU A 558 -49.22 2.15 -11.28
N GLU A 559 -49.26 3.36 -10.72
CA GLU A 559 -48.29 3.80 -9.73
C GLU A 559 -48.96 3.78 -8.35
N ALA A 560 -48.52 2.85 -7.51
CA ALA A 560 -48.96 2.75 -6.11
C ALA A 560 -48.05 3.61 -5.23
N ILE A 561 -48.64 4.54 -4.48
CA ILE A 561 -47.90 5.47 -3.60
C ILE A 561 -48.41 5.38 -2.16
N SER A 562 -47.51 5.60 -1.19
CA SER A 562 -47.85 5.58 0.23
C SER A 562 -48.24 6.96 0.73
N SER A 563 -49.35 7.03 1.48
CA SER A 563 -49.79 8.25 2.15
C SER A 563 -48.82 8.63 3.29
N PRO A 564 -48.61 9.94 3.56
CA PRO A 564 -47.93 10.39 4.77
C PRO A 564 -48.82 10.38 6.03
N VAL A 565 -50.13 10.11 5.88
CA VAL A 565 -51.10 10.00 6.98
C VAL A 565 -51.73 8.62 7.02
N ASP A 566 -51.90 8.07 8.23
CA ASP A 566 -52.22 6.65 8.45
C ASP A 566 -53.67 6.28 8.07
N PHE A 567 -54.59 7.26 8.07
CA PHE A 567 -56.01 7.04 7.76
C PHE A 567 -56.32 6.97 6.25
N ILE A 568 -55.33 7.20 5.37
CA ILE A 568 -55.45 7.03 3.92
C ILE A 568 -54.48 5.94 3.47
N THR A 569 -55.00 4.91 2.82
CA THR A 569 -54.21 3.77 2.34
C THR A 569 -54.59 3.38 0.91
N ASN A 570 -53.76 2.55 0.27
CA ASN A 570 -54.00 2.02 -1.08
C ASN A 570 -54.24 3.10 -2.15
N ILE A 571 -53.40 4.14 -2.19
CA ILE A 571 -53.48 5.18 -3.22
C ILE A 571 -52.94 4.61 -4.54
N ILE A 572 -53.79 4.57 -5.56
CA ILE A 572 -53.47 4.14 -6.91
C ILE A 572 -53.74 5.30 -7.86
N LEU A 573 -52.73 5.68 -8.63
CA LEU A 573 -52.82 6.72 -9.65
C LEU A 573 -52.88 6.08 -11.04
N LYS A 574 -53.81 6.57 -11.89
CA LYS A 574 -54.00 6.05 -13.24
C LYS A 574 -54.08 7.19 -14.26
N ARG A 575 -53.65 6.86 -15.49
CA ARG A 575 -53.66 7.74 -16.68
C ARG A 575 -52.89 9.03 -16.48
N SER A 576 -51.58 8.98 -16.74
CA SER A 576 -50.73 10.18 -16.72
C SER A 576 -51.16 11.20 -17.77
N LEU A 577 -51.28 12.46 -17.38
CA LEU A 577 -51.67 13.55 -18.26
C LEU A 577 -50.54 13.94 -19.23
N SER A 578 -50.93 14.27 -20.47
CA SER A 578 -50.00 14.82 -21.45
C SER A 578 -49.59 16.26 -21.07
N ARG A 579 -48.45 16.71 -21.60
CA ARG A 579 -47.95 18.07 -21.37
C ARG A 579 -48.93 19.15 -21.84
N GLN A 580 -49.68 18.88 -22.90
CA GLN A 580 -50.59 19.84 -23.52
C GLN A 580 -51.86 20.04 -22.68
N ASP A 581 -52.39 18.96 -22.10
CA ASP A 581 -53.55 19.00 -21.19
C ASP A 581 -53.20 19.70 -19.87
N ARG A 582 -51.99 19.44 -19.35
CA ARG A 582 -51.45 20.15 -18.18
C ARG A 582 -51.38 21.66 -18.39
N GLU A 583 -50.86 22.09 -19.54
CA GLU A 583 -50.74 23.52 -19.84
C GLU A 583 -52.11 24.20 -19.97
N ASN A 584 -53.15 23.48 -20.40
CA ASN A 584 -54.52 23.98 -20.43
C ASN A 584 -55.16 24.09 -19.04
N ILE A 585 -54.95 23.12 -18.15
CA ILE A 585 -55.44 23.19 -16.76
C ILE A 585 -54.76 24.35 -15.99
N MET A 586 -53.44 24.48 -16.14
CA MET A 586 -52.66 25.52 -15.45
C MET A 586 -53.03 26.95 -15.85
N LYS A 587 -53.59 27.17 -17.06
CA LYS A 587 -54.09 28.49 -17.48
C LYS A 587 -55.26 28.98 -16.62
N ASN A 588 -56.04 28.07 -16.04
CA ASN A 588 -57.21 28.40 -15.22
C ASN A 588 -56.89 28.47 -13.71
N LEU A 589 -55.64 28.22 -13.30
CA LEU A 589 -55.20 28.20 -11.90
C LEU A 589 -53.93 29.05 -11.70
N PRO A 590 -54.04 30.39 -11.76
CA PRO A 590 -52.89 31.30 -11.80
C PRO A 590 -51.99 31.27 -10.56
N ASN A 591 -52.52 30.88 -9.40
CA ASN A 591 -51.78 30.86 -8.12
C ASN A 591 -51.43 29.45 -7.61
N PHE A 592 -51.64 28.41 -8.43
CA PHE A 592 -51.50 27.01 -8.04
C PHE A 592 -50.21 26.68 -7.28
N LYS A 593 -49.06 27.15 -7.77
CA LYS A 593 -47.76 26.86 -7.14
C LYS A 593 -47.59 27.50 -5.76
N SER A 594 -48.16 28.68 -5.57
CA SER A 594 -48.08 29.42 -4.31
C SER A 594 -48.98 28.80 -3.25
N GLU A 595 -50.20 28.42 -3.63
CA GLU A 595 -51.14 27.73 -2.74
C GLU A 595 -50.63 26.33 -2.37
N LEU A 596 -50.12 25.57 -3.35
CA LEU A 596 -49.50 24.28 -3.09
C LEU A 596 -48.32 24.40 -2.12
N LEU A 597 -47.49 25.43 -2.28
CA LEU A 597 -46.38 25.70 -1.36
C LEU A 597 -46.87 25.98 0.06
N LEU A 598 -47.95 26.75 0.23
CA LEU A 598 -48.55 27.03 1.54
C LEU A 598 -49.08 25.74 2.18
N SER A 599 -49.78 24.88 1.42
CA SER A 599 -50.25 23.58 1.94
C SER A 599 -49.09 22.69 2.41
N PHE A 600 -47.98 22.64 1.65
CA PHE A 600 -46.79 21.89 2.06
C PHE A 600 -46.08 22.52 3.27
N MET A 601 -46.17 23.84 3.44
CA MET A 601 -45.69 24.53 4.65
C MET A 601 -46.51 24.16 5.88
N ASP A 602 -47.84 24.10 5.75
CA ASP A 602 -48.75 23.77 6.86
C ASP A 602 -48.58 22.34 7.36
N ILE A 603 -48.31 21.37 6.47
CA ILE A 603 -47.99 19.99 6.84
C ILE A 603 -46.51 19.79 7.25
N GLY A 604 -45.73 20.87 7.37
CA GLY A 604 -44.35 20.84 7.88
C GLY A 604 -43.27 20.36 6.88
N GLN A 605 -43.61 20.13 5.61
CA GLN A 605 -42.71 19.58 4.58
C GLN A 605 -42.15 20.67 3.65
N LYS A 606 -41.45 21.66 4.22
CA LYS A 606 -40.98 22.88 3.53
C LYS A 606 -40.02 22.65 2.34
N SER A 607 -39.31 21.53 2.31
CA SER A 607 -38.27 21.22 1.32
C SER A 607 -38.75 20.35 0.16
N ALA A 608 -39.98 19.82 0.20
CA ALA A 608 -40.48 18.84 -0.78
C ALA A 608 -40.59 19.38 -2.22
N LEU A 609 -40.88 20.68 -2.38
CA LEU A 609 -41.09 21.31 -3.70
C LEU A 609 -39.80 21.80 -4.38
N ILE A 610 -38.67 21.84 -3.67
CA ILE A 610 -37.44 22.46 -4.18
C ILE A 610 -36.74 21.55 -5.22
N TYR A 611 -36.98 20.24 -5.19
CA TYR A 611 -36.27 19.27 -6.03
C TYR A 611 -37.15 18.19 -6.70
N SER A 612 -38.48 18.26 -6.59
CA SER A 612 -39.39 17.24 -7.14
C SER A 612 -39.96 17.62 -8.51
N GLN A 613 -39.92 16.68 -9.46
CA GLN A 613 -40.73 16.75 -10.68
C GLN A 613 -42.16 16.29 -10.33
N MET A 614 -43.17 17.11 -10.64
CA MET A 614 -44.58 16.77 -10.37
C MET A 614 -45.14 15.87 -11.47
N GLY A 615 -45.63 14.68 -11.09
CA GLY A 615 -46.48 13.84 -11.93
C GLY A 615 -47.93 14.34 -11.91
N TRP A 616 -48.64 14.21 -13.03
CA TRP A 616 -50.04 14.65 -13.20
C TRP A 616 -50.86 13.47 -13.72
N TYR A 617 -52.00 13.20 -13.10
CA TYR A 617 -52.82 12.01 -13.39
C TYR A 617 -54.30 12.39 -13.46
N GLU A 618 -55.06 11.72 -14.32
CA GLU A 618 -56.48 11.98 -14.53
C GLU A 618 -57.36 11.40 -13.40
N LEU A 619 -56.93 10.27 -12.83
CA LEU A 619 -57.68 9.53 -11.82
C LEU A 619 -56.79 9.14 -10.64
N ALA A 620 -57.28 9.38 -9.43
CA ALA A 620 -56.73 8.86 -8.19
C ALA A 620 -57.78 8.05 -7.44
N THR A 621 -57.41 6.87 -6.95
CA THR A 621 -58.28 6.06 -6.08
C THR A 621 -57.57 5.73 -4.80
N TYR A 622 -58.23 5.87 -3.66
CA TYR A 622 -57.67 5.54 -2.36
C TYR A 622 -58.74 5.03 -1.40
N THR A 623 -58.31 4.37 -0.34
CA THR A 623 -59.19 3.94 0.75
C THR A 623 -58.96 4.86 1.94
N MET A 624 -60.04 5.38 2.51
CA MET A 624 -60.01 6.25 3.69
C MET A 624 -60.75 5.58 4.85
N GLU A 625 -60.16 5.62 6.04
CA GLU A 625 -60.81 5.21 7.27
C GLU A 625 -61.65 6.38 7.82
N GLU A 626 -62.96 6.19 7.94
CA GLU A 626 -63.87 7.16 8.53
C GLU A 626 -63.85 7.08 10.06
N SER A 627 -64.38 8.12 10.73
CA SER A 627 -64.26 8.28 12.18
C SER A 627 -64.94 7.20 13.03
N ASP A 628 -65.74 6.34 12.41
CA ASP A 628 -66.41 5.18 12.98
C ASP A 628 -65.67 3.84 12.72
N GLY A 629 -64.52 3.88 12.03
CA GLY A 629 -63.70 2.73 11.68
C GLY A 629 -64.13 2.01 10.40
N VAL A 630 -65.06 2.58 9.62
CA VAL A 630 -65.46 2.06 8.31
C VAL A 630 -64.50 2.54 7.23
N PHE A 631 -64.10 1.64 6.32
CA PHE A 631 -63.20 1.96 5.21
C PHE A 631 -64.00 2.26 3.94
N SER A 632 -63.93 3.51 3.48
CA SER A 632 -64.58 3.97 2.26
C SER A 632 -63.57 4.10 1.12
N LYS A 633 -63.91 3.54 -0.05
CA LYS A 633 -63.07 3.67 -1.26
C LYS A 633 -63.46 4.90 -2.07
N VAL A 634 -62.58 5.88 -2.09
CA VAL A 634 -62.75 7.16 -2.78
C VAL A 634 -62.12 7.10 -4.16
N HIS A 635 -62.82 7.66 -5.14
CA HIS A 635 -62.36 7.80 -6.52
C HIS A 635 -62.48 9.28 -6.88
N LEU A 636 -61.36 9.90 -7.26
CA LEU A 636 -61.27 11.30 -7.65
C LEU A 636 -60.83 11.38 -9.10
N HIS A 637 -61.65 12.05 -9.91
CA HIS A 637 -61.36 12.37 -11.30
C HIS A 637 -61.14 13.87 -11.47
N ILE A 638 -60.32 14.27 -12.45
CA ILE A 638 -60.19 15.68 -12.82
C ILE A 638 -61.56 16.23 -13.23
N GLY A 639 -61.96 17.35 -12.60
CA GLY A 639 -63.25 17.99 -12.79
C GLY A 639 -64.28 17.69 -11.69
N ASP A 640 -64.00 16.74 -10.81
CA ASP A 640 -64.83 16.48 -9.64
C ASP A 640 -64.82 17.67 -8.68
N VAL A 641 -65.98 18.01 -8.13
CA VAL A 641 -66.12 19.06 -7.10
C VAL A 641 -66.03 18.39 -5.73
N ILE A 642 -65.06 18.82 -4.93
CA ILE A 642 -64.83 18.31 -3.58
C ILE A 642 -65.16 19.42 -2.59
N THR A 643 -65.99 19.11 -1.60
CA THR A 643 -66.30 20.00 -0.48
C THR A 643 -65.31 19.74 0.65
N ILE A 644 -64.58 20.77 1.08
CA ILE A 644 -63.67 20.69 2.22
C ILE A 644 -64.36 21.42 3.37
N HIS A 645 -64.62 20.70 4.47
CA HIS A 645 -65.11 21.31 5.71
C HIS A 645 -63.92 21.85 6.50
N GLU A 646 -63.81 23.17 6.62
CA GLU A 646 -62.87 23.82 7.53
C GLU A 646 -63.51 23.88 8.93
N GLU A 647 -62.95 23.17 9.92
CA GLU A 647 -63.38 23.31 11.32
C GLU A 647 -62.81 24.62 11.89
N ASP A 648 -63.71 25.55 12.26
CA ASP A 648 -63.37 26.80 12.93
C ASP A 648 -62.76 26.55 14.33
N SER A 649 -61.50 26.97 14.49
CA SER A 649 -60.80 27.34 15.73
C SER A 649 -61.14 26.62 17.06
N GLY A 650 -60.23 25.77 17.53
CA GLY A 650 -60.08 25.46 18.96
C GLY A 650 -59.75 24.00 19.26
N GLU A 651 -58.52 23.75 19.71
CA GLU A 651 -57.98 22.46 20.16
C GLU A 651 -57.65 21.42 19.05
N TYR A 652 -56.35 21.16 18.91
CA TYR A 652 -55.74 20.24 17.93
C TYR A 652 -56.26 18.79 18.10
N LYS A 653 -57.21 18.41 17.25
CA LYS A 653 -57.36 17.07 16.66
C LYS A 653 -57.85 17.23 15.21
N PRO A 654 -57.05 16.96 14.17
CA PRO A 654 -57.60 16.94 12.83
C PRO A 654 -58.32 15.60 12.60
N ARG A 655 -59.65 15.62 12.70
CA ARG A 655 -60.55 14.63 12.09
C ARG A 655 -61.09 15.25 10.81
N HIS A 656 -60.95 14.59 9.67
CA HIS A 656 -61.65 14.95 8.44
C HIS A 656 -62.55 13.78 8.03
N SER A 657 -63.87 13.96 8.08
CA SER A 657 -64.85 13.10 7.42
C SER A 657 -65.23 13.73 6.07
N LEU A 658 -65.24 12.94 5.00
CA LEU A 658 -65.71 13.34 3.66
C LEU A 658 -67.06 12.66 3.42
N GLU A 659 -68.17 13.39 3.52
CA GLU A 659 -69.48 12.91 3.04
C GLU A 659 -69.72 13.31 1.58
N LYS A 660 -70.18 12.35 0.78
CA LYS A 660 -70.53 12.54 -0.63
C LYS A 660 -72.05 12.67 -0.76
N ASN A 661 -72.58 13.89 -0.87
CA ASN A 661 -74.01 14.08 -1.17
C ASN A 661 -74.26 13.93 -2.68
N LEU A 662 -75.07 12.93 -3.04
CA LEU A 662 -75.68 12.80 -4.36
C LEU A 662 -76.78 13.87 -4.51
N PRO A 663 -76.88 14.58 -5.65
CA PRO A 663 -77.96 15.52 -5.86
C PRO A 663 -79.26 14.77 -6.17
N ASP A 664 -80.24 14.85 -5.26
CA ASP A 664 -81.63 14.61 -5.62
C ASP A 664 -82.16 15.83 -6.38
N ILE A 665 -82.52 15.61 -7.64
CA ILE A 665 -83.24 16.55 -8.47
C ILE A 665 -84.64 16.75 -7.87
N ASN A 666 -84.97 17.98 -7.47
CA ASN A 666 -86.32 18.55 -7.64
C ASN A 666 -86.31 20.09 -7.52
N ASN A 667 -86.49 20.71 -8.70
CA ASN A 667 -86.81 22.11 -9.03
C ASN A 667 -85.83 23.24 -8.68
#